data_AF-A0A820A766-F1
#
_entry.id   AF-A0A820A766-F1
#
_cell.length_a   1.000
_cell.length_b   1.000
_cell.length_c   1.000
_cell.angle_alpha   90.00
_cell.angle_beta   90.00
_cell.angle_gamma   90.00
#
_symmetry.space_group_name_H-M   'P 1'
#
loop_
_entity.id
_entity.type
_entity.pdbx_description
1 polymer ?
#
loop_
_entity_poly.entity_id
_entity_poly.type
_entity_poly.pdbx_seq_one_letter_code
_entity_poly.pdbx_strand_id
1 'polypeptide(L)'
;LPDAWKETRMILIAKKESICSPALTRPISLIDSFLKIGERLFLNRFRDVLLRRGLLPDNQSGFRDGFRLQTRLLLFLEDVYSLMSNSAPVCTIFIDFRSDFDQLWHSGCIGKLFRLGIPRSYILWIDAWLRCRRCYIEIKGHKSRYFNIEKGGPQGSVLTPTLFISYHCDMGQLLSSCTSHFFADDVAAILAGQMGVRFTDQCLDLEKRVKSFLDRLEFYSCLSDQPLNRSKTDALFSAHAIGYIISSKLDWGKLIKDVECKVRKRISLIRSFKLFGCSSPSVRKVLFYSHVLPLFTWIYPVYPLLTRKQQESMCSNAFQLLPNIINLSQLDSVYIYQENREKYISLFDDFNKIIGIYDNYDELIKSIKENIKRVKKQMEMFSYFDQNQYSLRDLSVKSAEFLWFQLLKNVLLSLSHDDEAKNEMLNACRQYYRGNHRMNVRRSKNGSEKYIYVYRGTTITKEIAETLKLNHGKLIATNCFWSTSRRRSYALSFAHKPHNRFDMIPVLFEIECDLQDSNNPDIFADISTISCFPIEEEVLFDVGAVFETEMIKEEEIENMNILGLAIKTTGEGMEIARKYIELNQREMEFESPKIMLCNLLKRMNKSDESLKFLQQFLKNPGNENIAHIYNLIGLIFRDEKKYEAALEYFEKAFNLYFYSDSSQQKYAAFVLHNRGTVYAKMKQLNKAWSSQWRGLQILDSMGYVDSHWRALFYRSIGRICLYRNKFDKAMKFYITTIYFYQHQYNEALLYHLQALEIRQKYLVPNNHEIGWSLHVGKTYYKIS
;
A
#
# COMPACT_ATOMS: atom_id res chain seq x y z
N LEU A 1 11.09 23.91 8.72
CA LEU A 1 12.12 23.19 7.95
C LEU A 1 13.44 23.90 8.22
N PRO A 2 14.54 23.18 8.50
CA PRO A 2 15.87 23.78 8.64
C PRO A 2 16.23 24.60 7.40
N ASP A 3 16.91 25.73 7.57
CA ASP A 3 17.26 26.60 6.44
C ASP A 3 18.23 25.92 5.47
N ALA A 4 19.12 25.06 5.98
CA ALA A 4 19.99 24.23 5.16
C ALA A 4 19.23 23.36 4.15
N TRP A 5 18.00 22.92 4.48
CA TRP A 5 17.17 22.12 3.57
C TRP A 5 16.50 22.95 2.47
N LYS A 6 16.47 24.28 2.63
CA LYS A 6 15.87 25.22 1.67
C LYS A 6 16.86 25.72 0.63
N GLU A 7 18.14 25.38 0.78
CA GLU A 7 19.15 25.60 -0.23
C GLU A 7 19.06 24.54 -1.31
N THR A 8 19.13 24.95 -2.57
CA THR A 8 18.96 24.04 -3.70
C THR A 8 20.07 24.28 -4.72
N ARG A 9 20.73 23.21 -5.12
CA ARG A 9 21.66 23.24 -6.25
C ARG A 9 20.87 23.05 -7.54
N MET A 10 20.96 24.01 -8.45
CA MET A 10 20.28 23.96 -9.74
C MET A 10 21.25 23.54 -10.85
N ILE A 11 20.89 22.49 -11.59
CA ILE A 11 21.63 22.02 -12.76
C ILE A 11 20.80 22.29 -14.01
N LEU A 12 21.43 22.80 -15.07
CA LEU A 12 20.77 23.06 -16.34
C LEU A 12 20.95 21.88 -17.29
N ILE A 13 19.85 21.30 -17.76
CA ILE A 13 19.84 20.24 -18.77
C ILE A 13 19.33 20.78 -20.10
N ALA A 14 19.99 20.44 -21.19
CA ALA A 14 19.55 20.83 -22.53
C ALA A 14 18.23 20.14 -22.92
N LYS A 15 17.27 20.88 -23.47
CA LYS A 15 16.03 20.30 -24.07
C LYS A 15 16.32 19.58 -25.41
N LYS A 16 17.42 19.94 -26.09
CA LYS A 16 17.90 19.38 -27.38
C LYS A 16 19.43 19.14 -27.31
N GLU A 17 20.04 18.69 -28.40
CA GLU A 17 21.44 18.22 -28.48
C GLU A 17 22.50 19.22 -27.97
N SER A 18 22.21 20.53 -27.85
CA SER A 18 23.12 21.53 -27.28
C SER A 18 22.42 22.61 -26.45
N ILE A 19 23.16 23.19 -25.49
CA ILE A 19 22.75 24.34 -24.67
C ILE A 19 23.14 25.61 -25.42
N CYS A 20 22.20 26.25 -26.11
CA CYS A 20 22.44 27.51 -26.81
C CYS A 20 21.72 28.71 -26.17
N SER A 21 20.67 28.50 -25.35
CA SER A 21 19.93 29.60 -24.70
C SER A 21 19.14 29.14 -23.47
N PRO A 22 18.82 30.04 -22.51
CA PRO A 22 18.03 29.70 -21.31
C PRO A 22 16.66 29.07 -21.64
N ALA A 23 15.98 29.53 -22.68
CA ALA A 23 14.68 29.00 -23.12
C ALA A 23 14.73 27.52 -23.52
N LEU A 24 15.90 27.07 -24.00
CA LEU A 24 16.18 25.70 -24.41
C LEU A 24 16.77 24.83 -23.28
N THR A 25 16.80 25.34 -22.04
CA THR A 25 17.26 24.57 -20.87
C THR A 25 16.11 24.20 -19.95
N ARG A 26 16.28 23.10 -19.19
CA ARG A 26 15.44 22.69 -18.07
C ARG A 26 16.25 22.81 -16.77
N PRO A 27 15.84 23.66 -15.83
CA PRO A 27 16.50 23.78 -14.54
C PRO A 27 16.06 22.64 -13.60
N ILE A 28 16.94 21.69 -13.31
CA ILE A 28 16.68 20.65 -12.31
C ILE A 28 17.20 21.08 -10.94
N SER A 29 16.30 21.06 -9.97
CA SER A 29 16.55 21.34 -8.56
C SER A 29 17.01 20.08 -7.83
N LEU A 30 18.29 20.02 -7.48
CA LEU A 30 18.84 19.03 -6.56
C LEU A 30 18.65 19.53 -5.13
N ILE A 31 17.51 19.15 -4.56
CA ILE A 31 17.17 19.41 -3.16
C ILE A 31 17.87 18.44 -2.20
N ASP A 32 17.98 18.85 -0.94
CA ASP A 32 18.56 18.07 0.15
C ASP A 32 17.93 16.66 0.31
N SER A 33 18.76 15.67 0.62
CA SER A 33 18.34 14.28 0.74
C SER A 33 17.37 14.05 1.91
N PHE A 34 17.57 14.71 3.05
CA PHE A 34 16.65 14.62 4.18
C PHE A 34 15.33 15.32 3.86
N LEU A 35 15.38 16.43 3.12
CA LEU A 35 14.16 17.06 2.62
C LEU A 35 13.38 16.11 1.70
N LYS A 36 14.03 15.39 0.77
CA LYS A 36 13.36 14.39 -0.09
C LYS A 36 12.65 13.29 0.72
N ILE A 37 13.28 12.81 1.78
CA ILE A 37 12.67 11.80 2.68
C ILE A 37 11.45 12.41 3.38
N GLY A 38 11.59 13.62 3.91
CA GLY A 38 10.48 14.35 4.54
C GLY A 38 9.33 14.63 3.59
N GLU A 39 9.62 15.05 2.36
CA GLU A 39 8.65 15.24 1.28
C GLU A 39 7.90 13.94 0.96
N ARG A 40 8.59 12.80 0.91
CA ARG A 40 7.94 11.50 0.65
C ARG A 40 6.98 11.11 1.77
N LEU A 41 7.38 11.26 3.04
CA LEU A 41 6.53 11.00 4.19
C LEU A 41 5.31 11.93 4.22
N PHE A 42 5.53 13.21 3.92
CA PHE A 42 4.45 14.19 3.80
C PHE A 42 3.50 13.84 2.66
N LEU A 43 4.04 13.53 1.48
CA LEU A 43 3.29 13.22 0.27
C LEU A 43 2.35 12.04 0.45
N ASN A 44 2.80 10.96 1.10
CA ASN A 44 1.96 9.78 1.35
C ASN A 44 0.70 10.15 2.16
N ARG A 45 0.84 11.01 3.17
CA ARG A 45 -0.29 11.49 3.99
C ARG A 45 -1.14 12.52 3.25
N PHE A 46 -0.50 13.41 2.49
CA PHE A 46 -1.19 14.44 1.73
C PHE A 46 -2.08 13.83 0.63
N ARG A 47 -1.59 12.81 -0.09
CA ARG A 47 -2.38 12.06 -1.08
C ARG A 47 -3.61 11.41 -0.48
N ASP A 48 -3.48 10.78 0.70
CA ASP A 48 -4.61 10.20 1.42
C ASP A 48 -5.68 11.25 1.76
N VAL A 49 -5.27 12.47 2.15
CA VAL A 49 -6.20 13.59 2.37
C VAL A 49 -6.91 14.01 1.08
N LEU A 50 -6.20 14.10 -0.04
CA LEU A 50 -6.78 14.45 -1.34
C LEU A 50 -7.79 13.40 -1.81
N LEU A 51 -7.45 12.11 -1.65
CA LEU A 51 -8.29 10.97 -2.05
C LEU A 51 -9.56 10.89 -1.21
N ARG A 52 -9.46 10.90 0.12
CA ARG A 52 -10.64 10.79 1.02
C ARG A 52 -11.64 11.94 0.86
N ARG A 53 -11.21 13.05 0.28
CA ARG A 53 -12.03 14.24 0.04
C ARG A 53 -12.49 14.39 -1.41
N GLY A 54 -12.08 13.49 -2.31
CA GLY A 54 -12.43 13.57 -3.73
C GLY A 54 -11.99 14.87 -4.39
N LEU A 55 -10.82 15.40 -4.01
CA LEU A 55 -10.38 16.72 -4.49
C LEU A 55 -9.75 16.69 -5.89
N LEU A 56 -9.28 15.53 -6.35
CA LEU A 56 -8.67 15.39 -7.69
C LEU A 56 -9.73 14.96 -8.70
N PRO A 57 -9.81 15.59 -9.89
CA PRO A 57 -10.72 15.18 -10.95
C PRO A 57 -10.51 13.73 -11.39
N ASP A 58 -11.59 13.02 -11.72
CA ASP A 58 -11.54 11.63 -12.21
C ASP A 58 -10.81 11.51 -13.56
N ASN A 59 -10.85 12.57 -14.35
CA ASN A 59 -10.11 12.67 -15.60
C ASN A 59 -8.64 13.11 -15.47
N GLN A 60 -8.13 13.26 -14.24
CA GLN A 60 -6.69 13.37 -13.96
C GLN A 60 -6.05 11.99 -13.93
N SER A 61 -5.04 11.76 -14.77
CA SER A 61 -4.21 10.54 -14.72
C SER A 61 -2.75 10.80 -14.37
N GLY A 62 -2.22 11.97 -14.69
CA GLY A 62 -0.83 12.31 -14.36
C GLY A 62 -0.62 12.39 -12.85
N PHE A 63 0.48 11.80 -12.37
CA PHE A 63 0.89 11.78 -10.96
C PHE A 63 -0.12 11.18 -9.96
N ARG A 64 -1.08 10.38 -10.45
CA ARG A 64 -1.96 9.53 -9.61
C ARG A 64 -1.49 8.09 -9.62
N ASP A 65 -1.57 7.46 -8.46
CA ASP A 65 -1.20 6.04 -8.32
C ASP A 65 -2.22 5.17 -9.08
N GLY A 66 -1.73 4.16 -9.81
CA GLY A 66 -2.56 3.26 -10.62
C GLY A 66 -2.92 3.77 -12.02
N PHE A 67 -2.69 5.04 -12.34
CA PHE A 67 -2.94 5.61 -13.66
C PHE A 67 -1.64 5.79 -14.46
N ARG A 68 -1.70 5.55 -15.77
CA ARG A 68 -0.56 5.70 -16.67
C ARG A 68 -0.93 6.60 -17.86
N LEU A 69 0.06 7.02 -18.64
CA LEU A 69 -0.21 7.78 -19.88
C LEU A 69 -1.09 6.97 -20.83
N GLN A 70 -0.83 5.67 -20.92
CA GLN A 70 -1.54 4.79 -21.87
C GLN A 70 -3.02 4.66 -21.55
N THR A 71 -3.40 4.58 -20.26
CA THR A 71 -4.81 4.56 -19.86
C THR A 71 -5.52 5.86 -20.24
N ARG A 72 -4.84 7.00 -20.12
CA ARG A 72 -5.43 8.31 -20.47
C ARG A 72 -5.56 8.48 -21.98
N LEU A 73 -4.56 8.02 -22.74
CA LEU A 73 -4.57 8.05 -24.19
C LEU A 73 -5.70 7.21 -24.77
N LEU A 74 -5.92 6.00 -24.24
CA LEU A 74 -7.02 5.13 -24.67
C LEU A 74 -8.39 5.78 -24.46
N LEU A 75 -8.65 6.30 -23.25
CA LEU A 75 -9.91 6.99 -22.94
C LEU A 75 -10.12 8.22 -23.84
N PHE A 76 -9.05 9.00 -24.06
CA PHE A 76 -9.09 10.15 -24.98
C PHE A 76 -9.49 9.74 -26.39
N LEU A 77 -8.91 8.66 -26.92
CA LEU A 77 -9.21 8.20 -28.27
C LEU A 77 -10.63 7.65 -28.37
N GLU A 78 -11.09 6.89 -27.38
CA GLU A 78 -12.46 6.39 -27.29
C GLU A 78 -13.49 7.53 -27.35
N ASP A 79 -13.27 8.60 -26.57
CA ASP A 79 -14.13 9.78 -26.57
C ASP A 79 -14.13 10.52 -27.92
N VAL A 80 -12.95 10.70 -28.54
CA VAL A 80 -12.84 11.31 -29.88
C VAL A 80 -13.58 10.48 -30.93
N TYR A 81 -13.35 9.16 -30.97
CA TYR A 81 -13.99 8.28 -31.95
C TYR A 81 -15.50 8.19 -31.75
N SER A 82 -15.97 8.08 -30.51
CA SER A 82 -17.40 8.04 -30.17
C SER A 82 -18.12 9.31 -30.65
N LEU A 83 -17.52 10.48 -30.43
CA LEU A 83 -18.09 11.76 -30.89
C LEU A 83 -18.06 11.88 -32.42
N MET A 84 -17.01 11.38 -33.07
CA MET A 84 -16.91 11.38 -34.54
C MET A 84 -17.90 10.42 -35.21
N SER A 85 -18.16 9.23 -34.63
CA SER A 85 -19.12 8.27 -35.15
C SER A 85 -20.54 8.83 -35.23
N ASN A 86 -20.85 9.85 -34.42
CA ASN A 86 -22.13 10.53 -34.42
C ASN A 86 -22.27 11.59 -35.54
N SER A 87 -21.35 11.66 -36.51
CA SER A 87 -21.38 12.65 -37.61
C SER A 87 -21.34 14.12 -37.16
N ALA A 88 -20.95 14.39 -35.92
CA ALA A 88 -20.74 15.74 -35.41
C ALA A 88 -19.35 16.27 -35.82
N PRO A 89 -19.19 17.58 -36.09
CA PRO A 89 -17.88 18.19 -36.12
C PRO A 89 -17.29 18.21 -34.70
N VAL A 90 -16.03 17.83 -34.56
CA VAL A 90 -15.30 17.74 -33.29
C VAL A 90 -14.08 18.65 -33.34
N CYS A 91 -13.86 19.44 -32.30
CA CYS A 91 -12.66 20.22 -32.08
C CYS A 91 -11.93 19.70 -30.83
N THR A 92 -10.69 19.26 -30.99
CA THR A 92 -9.80 18.94 -29.87
C THR A 92 -8.82 20.08 -29.65
N ILE A 93 -8.78 20.64 -28.45
CA ILE A 93 -7.85 21.69 -28.05
C ILE A 93 -6.81 21.06 -27.13
N PHE A 94 -5.55 21.08 -27.56
CA PHE A 94 -4.40 20.71 -26.75
C PHE A 94 -3.87 21.97 -26.06
N ILE A 95 -3.87 21.99 -24.73
CA ILE A 95 -3.49 23.13 -23.92
C ILE A 95 -2.10 22.87 -23.34
N ASP A 96 -1.16 23.77 -23.61
CA ASP A 96 0.19 23.78 -23.01
C ASP A 96 0.30 25.06 -22.17
N PHE A 97 0.69 24.92 -20.91
CA PHE A 97 1.02 26.07 -20.06
C PHE A 97 2.53 26.37 -20.19
N ARG A 98 2.95 27.58 -19.78
CA ARG A 98 4.36 27.97 -19.80
C ARG A 98 5.06 27.59 -18.51
N SER A 99 6.05 26.70 -18.63
CA SER A 99 7.05 26.40 -17.57
C SER A 99 6.38 26.06 -16.23
N ASP A 100 5.58 25.00 -16.25
CA ASP A 100 4.43 24.89 -15.35
C ASP A 100 4.80 24.75 -13.88
N PHE A 101 5.79 23.91 -13.59
CA PHE A 101 6.30 23.82 -12.22
C PHE A 101 7.04 25.07 -11.77
N ASP A 102 7.59 25.87 -12.68
CA ASP A 102 8.36 27.08 -12.35
C ASP A 102 7.47 28.31 -12.10
N GLN A 103 6.19 28.26 -12.50
CA GLN A 103 5.24 29.38 -12.38
C GLN A 103 4.25 29.23 -11.21
N LEU A 104 4.27 28.11 -10.47
CA LEU A 104 3.35 27.89 -9.35
C LEU A 104 3.32 29.09 -8.38
N TRP A 105 2.19 29.79 -8.32
CA TRP A 105 2.00 30.97 -7.49
C TRP A 105 1.85 30.58 -6.01
N HIS A 106 2.87 30.87 -5.19
CA HIS A 106 2.92 30.40 -3.80
C HIS A 106 1.73 30.86 -2.95
N SER A 107 1.47 32.18 -2.92
CA SER A 107 0.38 32.75 -2.11
C SER A 107 -1.00 32.27 -2.58
N GLY A 108 -1.21 32.21 -3.91
CA GLY A 108 -2.43 31.67 -4.52
C GLY A 108 -2.64 30.20 -4.17
N CYS A 109 -1.59 29.39 -4.24
CA CYS A 109 -1.61 27.98 -3.88
C CYS A 109 -2.02 27.78 -2.42
N ILE A 110 -1.42 28.52 -1.48
CA ILE A 110 -1.78 28.46 -0.05
C ILE A 110 -3.24 28.88 0.18
N GLY A 111 -3.69 29.97 -0.45
CA GLY A 111 -5.08 30.44 -0.38
C GLY A 111 -6.06 29.41 -0.95
N LYS A 112 -5.69 28.75 -2.06
CA LYS A 112 -6.48 27.69 -2.69
C LYS A 112 -6.63 26.48 -1.78
N LEU A 113 -5.53 25.97 -1.23
CA LEU A 113 -5.54 24.83 -0.30
C LEU A 113 -6.40 25.11 0.94
N PHE A 114 -6.38 26.36 1.44
CA PHE A 114 -7.25 26.78 2.53
C PHE A 114 -8.73 26.72 2.13
N ARG A 115 -9.11 27.21 0.94
CA ARG A 115 -10.49 27.14 0.42
C ARG A 115 -10.97 25.71 0.18
N LEU A 116 -10.07 24.80 -0.23
CA LEU A 116 -10.35 23.36 -0.37
C LEU A 116 -10.46 22.63 1.00
N GLY A 117 -10.32 23.38 2.10
CA GLY A 117 -10.47 22.88 3.46
C GLY A 117 -9.33 21.99 3.94
N ILE A 118 -8.16 22.01 3.28
CA ILE A 118 -7.00 21.22 3.66
C ILE A 118 -6.61 21.56 5.11
N PRO A 119 -6.28 20.57 5.97
CA PRO A 119 -5.99 20.87 7.36
C PRO A 119 -4.78 21.80 7.51
N ARG A 120 -4.91 22.77 8.42
CA ARG A 120 -3.93 23.86 8.63
C ARG A 120 -2.48 23.38 8.78
N SER A 121 -2.24 22.22 9.41
CA SER A 121 -0.90 21.65 9.56
C SER A 121 -0.21 21.35 8.23
N TYR A 122 -0.96 20.85 7.23
CA TYR A 122 -0.42 20.59 5.89
C TYR A 122 -0.13 21.90 5.17
N ILE A 123 -1.03 22.88 5.28
CA ILE A 123 -0.86 24.21 4.69
C ILE A 123 0.38 24.90 5.25
N LEU A 124 0.57 24.90 6.58
CA LEU A 124 1.75 25.50 7.22
C LEU A 124 3.05 24.81 6.80
N TRP A 125 3.03 23.49 6.59
CA TRP A 125 4.21 22.77 6.11
C TRP A 125 4.53 23.13 4.66
N ILE A 126 3.52 23.17 3.77
CA ILE A 126 3.68 23.56 2.36
C ILE A 126 4.15 25.02 2.26
N ASP A 127 3.59 25.91 3.05
CA ASP A 127 4.00 27.31 3.14
C ASP A 127 5.46 27.45 3.57
N ALA A 128 5.87 26.72 4.62
CA ALA A 128 7.27 26.68 5.05
C ALA A 128 8.21 26.04 4.02
N TRP A 129 7.71 25.15 3.17
CA TRP A 129 8.45 24.46 2.10
C TRP A 129 8.65 25.33 0.86
N LEU A 130 7.65 26.16 0.51
CA LEU A 130 7.70 27.13 -0.59
C LEU A 130 8.52 28.38 -0.24
N ARG A 131 8.43 28.88 1.00
CA ARG A 131 9.04 30.15 1.41
C ARG A 131 10.54 30.07 1.71
N CYS A 132 11.22 31.18 1.41
CA CYS A 132 12.63 31.44 1.73
C CYS A 132 13.59 30.40 1.12
N ARG A 133 13.31 29.96 -0.11
CA ARG A 133 14.19 29.06 -0.86
C ARG A 133 15.28 29.84 -1.56
N ARG A 134 16.51 29.37 -1.43
CA ARG A 134 17.68 29.95 -2.10
C ARG A 134 18.29 28.92 -3.05
N CYS A 135 18.57 29.35 -4.26
CA CYS A 135 19.17 28.52 -5.29
C CYS A 135 20.51 29.10 -5.74
N TYR A 136 21.41 28.23 -6.18
CA TYR A 136 22.56 28.61 -7.01
C TYR A 136 22.61 27.68 -8.22
N ILE A 137 23.11 28.20 -9.34
CA ILE A 137 23.31 27.42 -10.57
C ILE A 137 24.74 26.90 -10.56
N GLU A 138 24.92 25.61 -10.87
CA GLU A 138 26.24 25.01 -11.05
C GLU A 138 26.42 24.54 -12.51
N ILE A 139 27.45 25.05 -13.18
CA ILE A 139 27.82 24.66 -14.55
C ILE A 139 29.28 24.25 -14.55
N LYS A 140 29.56 22.98 -14.89
CA LYS A 140 30.93 22.42 -14.97
C LYS A 140 31.77 22.71 -13.70
N GLY A 141 31.16 22.63 -12.52
CA GLY A 141 31.82 22.87 -11.23
C GLY A 141 31.89 24.34 -10.79
N HIS A 142 31.52 25.31 -11.64
CA HIS A 142 31.44 26.71 -11.26
C HIS A 142 30.06 27.06 -10.71
N LYS A 143 30.02 27.72 -9.54
CA LYS A 143 28.79 28.10 -8.84
C LYS A 143 28.48 29.57 -9.07
N SER A 144 27.22 29.88 -9.34
CA SER A 144 26.72 31.27 -9.33
C SER A 144 26.58 31.80 -7.90
N ARG A 145 26.33 33.10 -7.79
CA ARG A 145 25.75 33.68 -6.56
C ARG A 145 24.40 33.02 -6.25
N TYR A 146 24.05 32.99 -4.96
CA TYR A 146 22.72 32.58 -4.52
C TYR A 146 21.68 33.61 -4.96
N PHE A 147 20.48 33.13 -5.28
CA PHE A 147 19.29 33.93 -5.57
C PHE A 147 18.05 33.29 -4.97
N ASN A 148 17.03 34.10 -4.70
CA ASN A 148 15.78 33.64 -4.10
C ASN A 148 14.80 33.15 -5.16
N ILE A 149 13.99 32.15 -4.79
CA ILE A 149 12.89 31.64 -5.62
C ILE A 149 11.56 32.15 -5.06
N GLU A 150 10.87 32.96 -5.86
CA GLU A 150 9.60 33.61 -5.49
C GLU A 150 8.35 32.92 -6.07
N LYS A 151 8.52 32.16 -7.15
CA LYS A 151 7.49 31.35 -7.80
C LYS A 151 8.03 29.98 -8.17
N GLY A 152 7.12 29.02 -8.31
CA GLY A 152 7.45 27.67 -8.72
C GLY A 152 7.79 26.72 -7.58
N GLY A 153 7.66 25.43 -7.84
CA GLY A 153 8.14 24.35 -6.99
C GLY A 153 9.46 23.78 -7.52
N PRO A 154 10.33 23.20 -6.67
CA PRO A 154 11.59 22.62 -7.11
C PRO A 154 11.37 21.48 -8.11
N GLN A 155 11.90 21.62 -9.33
CA GLN A 155 11.85 20.57 -10.35
C GLN A 155 12.79 19.41 -9.98
N GLY A 156 12.25 18.31 -9.45
CA GLY A 156 13.02 17.21 -8.84
C GLY A 156 12.61 16.90 -7.40
N SER A 157 11.74 17.73 -6.82
CA SER A 157 10.98 17.38 -5.61
C SER A 157 9.92 16.32 -5.93
N VAL A 158 9.70 15.42 -4.97
CA VAL A 158 8.62 14.42 -5.07
C VAL A 158 7.24 15.02 -4.79
N LEU A 159 7.18 16.20 -4.15
CA LEU A 159 5.95 16.86 -3.76
C LEU A 159 5.41 17.82 -4.83
N THR A 160 6.29 18.56 -5.53
CA THR A 160 5.90 19.54 -6.57
C THR A 160 4.81 19.02 -7.52
N PRO A 161 4.90 17.80 -8.09
CA PRO A 161 3.90 17.31 -9.04
C PRO A 161 2.50 17.15 -8.43
N THR A 162 2.41 16.61 -7.21
CA THR A 162 1.14 16.42 -6.52
C THR A 162 0.57 17.75 -6.03
N LEU A 163 1.42 18.70 -5.64
CA LEU A 163 0.98 20.05 -5.29
C LEU A 163 0.41 20.80 -6.49
N PHE A 164 1.05 20.66 -7.67
CA PHE A 164 0.60 21.28 -8.92
C PHE A 164 -0.81 20.81 -9.32
N ILE A 165 -1.05 19.49 -9.37
CA ILE A 165 -2.39 18.97 -9.70
C ILE A 165 -3.44 19.33 -8.65
N SER A 166 -3.05 19.53 -7.39
CA SER A 166 -3.95 19.97 -6.32
C SER A 166 -4.30 21.46 -6.45
N TYR A 167 -3.37 22.26 -6.95
CA TYR A 167 -3.59 23.68 -7.22
C TYR A 167 -4.58 23.88 -8.38
N HIS A 168 -4.42 23.09 -9.45
CA HIS A 168 -5.25 23.13 -10.66
C HIS A 168 -6.47 22.20 -10.65
N CYS A 169 -6.86 21.69 -9.48
CA CYS A 169 -7.94 20.70 -9.39
C CYS A 169 -9.31 21.25 -9.83
N ASP A 170 -9.51 22.56 -9.77
CA ASP A 170 -10.73 23.25 -10.21
C ASP A 170 -10.83 23.42 -11.72
N MET A 171 -9.75 23.15 -12.46
CA MET A 171 -9.77 23.16 -13.92
C MET A 171 -10.79 22.14 -14.44
N GLY A 172 -10.96 20.98 -13.78
CA GLY A 172 -12.00 20.02 -14.14
C GLY A 172 -13.42 20.59 -14.08
N GLN A 173 -13.72 21.47 -13.11
CA GLN A 173 -15.01 22.16 -13.03
C GLN A 173 -15.16 23.23 -14.10
N LEU A 174 -14.08 23.95 -14.42
CA LEU A 174 -14.08 24.90 -15.54
C LEU A 174 -14.38 24.19 -16.87
N LEU A 175 -13.78 23.02 -17.07
CA LEU A 175 -13.90 22.21 -18.29
C LEU A 175 -15.11 21.26 -18.27
N SER A 176 -16.07 21.39 -17.35
CA SER A 176 -17.22 20.48 -17.26
C SER A 176 -18.16 20.55 -18.48
N SER A 177 -18.07 21.62 -19.27
CA SER A 177 -18.85 21.82 -20.51
C SER A 177 -18.27 21.08 -21.72
N CYS A 178 -17.19 20.34 -21.55
CA CYS A 178 -16.50 19.58 -22.59
C CYS A 178 -15.90 18.29 -22.00
N THR A 179 -15.57 17.33 -22.86
CA THR A 179 -14.81 16.15 -22.42
C THR A 179 -13.35 16.56 -22.25
N SER A 180 -12.80 16.40 -21.05
CA SER A 180 -11.42 16.83 -20.76
C SER A 180 -10.56 15.67 -20.25
N HIS A 181 -9.28 15.70 -20.59
CA HIS A 181 -8.29 14.69 -20.28
C HIS A 181 -7.05 15.37 -19.73
N PHE A 182 -6.70 15.06 -18.48
CA PHE A 182 -5.54 15.68 -17.84
C PHE A 182 -4.43 14.65 -17.58
N PHE A 183 -3.22 14.98 -18.02
CA PHE A 183 -2.02 14.25 -17.68
C PHE A 183 -0.96 15.23 -17.19
N ALA A 184 -0.96 15.46 -15.86
CA ALA A 184 -0.10 16.46 -15.23
C ALA A 184 -0.44 17.88 -15.70
N ASP A 185 0.49 18.52 -16.41
CA ASP A 185 0.38 19.80 -17.09
C ASP A 185 -0.25 19.71 -18.49
N ASP A 186 -0.16 18.55 -19.14
CA ASP A 186 -0.76 18.32 -20.45
C ASP A 186 -2.28 18.17 -20.30
N VAL A 187 -3.05 19.05 -20.96
CA VAL A 187 -4.51 19.02 -20.96
C VAL A 187 -5.05 18.95 -22.38
N ALA A 188 -5.95 18.01 -22.64
CA ALA A 188 -6.70 17.93 -23.88
C ALA A 188 -8.20 18.12 -23.59
N ALA A 189 -8.85 19.01 -24.33
CA ALA A 189 -10.29 19.25 -24.24
C ALA A 189 -10.95 18.95 -25.60
N ILE A 190 -12.05 18.21 -25.59
CA ILE A 190 -12.80 17.82 -26.77
C ILE A 190 -14.17 18.50 -26.73
N LEU A 191 -14.45 19.29 -27.76
CA LEU A 191 -15.75 19.94 -27.99
C LEU A 191 -16.37 19.34 -29.25
N ALA A 192 -17.67 19.06 -29.24
CA ALA A 192 -18.40 18.59 -30.42
C ALA A 192 -19.59 19.51 -30.72
N GLY A 193 -19.93 19.70 -31.99
CA GLY A 193 -21.10 20.46 -32.41
C GLY A 193 -22.41 19.86 -31.89
N GLN A 194 -23.43 20.70 -31.68
CA GLN A 194 -24.72 20.23 -31.19
C GLN A 194 -25.41 19.30 -32.21
N MET A 195 -25.80 18.11 -31.76
CA MET A 195 -26.50 17.14 -32.60
C MET A 195 -27.92 17.60 -32.97
N GLY A 196 -28.41 17.17 -34.14
CA GLY A 196 -29.80 17.38 -34.58
C GLY A 196 -30.08 18.65 -35.37
N VAL A 197 -29.07 19.49 -35.64
CA VAL A 197 -29.14 20.66 -36.53
C VAL A 197 -28.31 20.45 -37.80
N ARG A 198 -28.47 21.31 -38.82
CA ARG A 198 -27.70 21.19 -40.07
C ARG A 198 -26.20 21.28 -39.77
N PHE A 199 -25.40 20.50 -40.49
CA PHE A 199 -23.95 20.42 -40.27
C PHE A 199 -23.25 21.80 -40.27
N THR A 200 -23.68 22.72 -41.14
CA THR A 200 -23.18 24.11 -41.17
C THR A 200 -23.42 24.84 -39.84
N ASP A 201 -24.61 24.66 -39.25
CA ASP A 201 -24.98 25.27 -37.97
C ASP A 201 -24.23 24.61 -36.81
N GLN A 202 -23.96 23.30 -36.91
CA GLN A 202 -23.11 22.58 -35.95
C GLN A 202 -21.68 23.15 -35.92
N CYS A 203 -21.11 23.46 -37.09
CA CYS A 203 -19.78 24.05 -37.19
C CYS A 203 -19.74 25.48 -36.62
N LEU A 204 -20.76 26.30 -36.89
CA LEU A 204 -20.87 27.67 -36.35
C LEU A 204 -21.06 27.67 -34.83
N ASP A 205 -21.85 26.74 -34.30
CA ASP A 205 -21.99 26.55 -32.85
C ASP A 205 -20.66 26.10 -32.21
N LEU A 206 -19.99 25.13 -32.82
CA LEU A 206 -18.69 24.65 -32.36
C LEU A 206 -17.67 25.78 -32.30
N GLU A 207 -17.61 26.65 -33.32
CA GLU A 207 -16.72 27.81 -33.33
C GLU A 207 -17.01 28.77 -32.16
N LYS A 208 -18.30 29.08 -31.91
CA LYS A 208 -18.71 29.95 -30.78
C LYS A 208 -18.32 29.32 -29.44
N ARG A 209 -18.53 28.02 -29.27
CA ARG A 209 -18.17 27.28 -28.06
C ARG A 209 -16.66 27.21 -27.86
N VAL A 210 -15.88 27.03 -28.91
CA VAL A 210 -14.41 27.09 -28.87
C VAL A 210 -13.93 28.48 -28.47
N LYS A 211 -14.50 29.56 -29.01
CA LYS A 211 -14.16 30.93 -28.59
C LYS A 211 -14.45 31.16 -27.11
N SER A 212 -15.68 30.86 -26.69
CA SER A 212 -16.07 30.98 -25.27
C SER A 212 -15.21 30.12 -24.34
N PHE A 213 -14.80 28.94 -24.81
CA PHE A 213 -13.87 28.07 -24.09
C PHE A 213 -12.49 28.72 -23.91
N LEU A 214 -11.92 29.27 -24.97
CA LEU A 214 -10.62 29.94 -24.93
C LEU A 214 -10.66 31.18 -24.03
N ASP A 215 -11.74 31.96 -24.05
CA ASP A 215 -11.92 33.12 -23.15
C ASP A 215 -11.93 32.69 -21.68
N ARG A 216 -12.65 31.61 -21.36
CA ARG A 216 -12.68 31.03 -19.99
C ARG A 216 -11.31 30.50 -19.57
N LEU A 217 -10.58 29.87 -20.50
CA LEU A 217 -9.23 29.36 -20.25
C LEU A 217 -8.24 30.51 -20.01
N GLU A 218 -8.34 31.60 -20.76
CA GLU A 218 -7.53 32.81 -20.57
C GLU A 218 -7.86 33.49 -19.24
N PHE A 219 -9.14 33.58 -18.86
CA PHE A 219 -9.56 34.06 -17.55
C PHE A 219 -8.96 33.20 -16.42
N TYR A 220 -9.00 31.87 -16.56
CA TYR A 220 -8.39 30.96 -15.59
C TYR A 220 -6.87 31.13 -15.51
N SER A 221 -6.20 31.30 -16.65
CA SER A 221 -4.76 31.57 -16.73
C SER A 221 -4.39 32.82 -15.92
N CYS A 222 -5.18 33.89 -16.02
CA CYS A 222 -4.99 35.11 -15.23
C CYS A 222 -5.27 34.89 -13.73
N LEU A 223 -6.34 34.19 -13.38
CA LEU A 223 -6.73 33.93 -11.98
C LEU A 223 -5.71 33.06 -11.24
N SER A 224 -5.17 32.06 -11.93
CA SER A 224 -4.22 31.09 -11.37
C SER A 224 -2.76 31.54 -11.51
N ASP A 225 -2.50 32.69 -12.16
CA ASP A 225 -1.16 33.19 -12.47
C ASP A 225 -0.31 32.14 -13.21
N GLN A 226 -0.97 31.32 -14.05
CA GLN A 226 -0.39 30.25 -14.85
C GLN A 226 -0.54 30.59 -16.33
N PRO A 227 0.47 31.20 -16.98
CA PRO A 227 0.35 31.72 -18.34
C PRO A 227 0.27 30.60 -19.39
N LEU A 228 -0.67 30.73 -20.33
CA LEU A 228 -0.80 29.83 -21.48
C LEU A 228 0.37 29.96 -22.46
N ASN A 229 0.80 28.83 -23.02
CA ASN A 229 1.75 28.80 -24.12
C ASN A 229 1.04 28.81 -25.47
N ARG A 230 0.60 29.99 -25.91
CA ARG A 230 -0.11 30.20 -27.19
C ARG A 230 0.57 29.59 -28.42
N SER A 231 1.90 29.42 -28.41
CA SER A 231 2.65 28.84 -29.53
C SER A 231 2.56 27.32 -29.62
N LYS A 232 2.19 26.66 -28.53
CA LYS A 232 2.04 25.20 -28.43
C LYS A 232 0.61 24.75 -28.17
N THR A 233 -0.23 25.64 -27.65
CA THR A 233 -1.67 25.41 -27.61
C THR A 233 -2.18 25.32 -29.04
N ASP A 234 -2.72 24.17 -29.43
CA ASP A 234 -3.14 23.87 -30.80
C ASP A 234 -4.57 23.35 -30.80
N ALA A 235 -5.36 23.77 -31.79
CA ALA A 235 -6.75 23.35 -31.96
C ALA A 235 -6.88 22.52 -33.23
N LEU A 236 -7.43 21.31 -33.09
CA LEU A 236 -7.60 20.36 -34.17
C LEU A 236 -9.09 20.17 -34.45
N PHE A 237 -9.53 20.56 -35.64
CA PHE A 237 -10.89 20.31 -36.11
C PHE A 237 -10.91 19.01 -36.92
N SER A 238 -11.85 18.13 -36.59
CA SER A 238 -12.12 16.86 -37.27
C SER A 238 -13.61 16.79 -37.59
N ALA A 239 -13.97 16.42 -38.81
CA ALA A 239 -15.37 16.24 -39.21
C ALA A 239 -15.54 14.98 -40.07
N HIS A 240 -16.69 14.32 -39.93
CA HIS A 240 -17.12 13.23 -40.81
C HIS A 240 -18.23 13.73 -41.74
N ALA A 241 -17.87 14.58 -42.70
CA ALA A 241 -18.78 14.97 -43.77
C ALA A 241 -18.35 14.29 -45.06
N ILE A 242 -19.12 13.30 -45.51
CA ILE A 242 -19.08 12.75 -46.88
C ILE A 242 -17.67 12.30 -47.32
N GLY A 243 -17.08 11.34 -46.60
CA GLY A 243 -15.91 10.60 -47.11
C GLY A 243 -14.56 11.32 -47.06
N TYR A 244 -14.45 12.49 -46.43
CA TYR A 244 -13.16 13.17 -46.22
C TYR A 244 -12.91 13.44 -44.73
N ILE A 245 -11.90 12.77 -44.16
CA ILE A 245 -11.36 13.05 -42.84
C ILE A 245 -10.40 14.23 -42.99
N ILE A 246 -10.81 15.45 -42.59
CA ILE A 246 -9.87 16.57 -42.44
C ILE A 246 -9.20 16.43 -41.07
N SER A 247 -8.09 15.69 -41.03
CA SER A 247 -6.92 15.93 -40.18
C SER A 247 -5.85 14.87 -40.46
N SER A 248 -4.70 15.33 -40.94
CA SER A 248 -3.49 14.52 -41.18
C SER A 248 -2.64 14.26 -39.92
N LYS A 249 -3.13 14.58 -38.72
CA LYS A 249 -2.35 14.55 -37.47
C LYS A 249 -2.60 13.35 -36.54
N LEU A 250 -3.62 12.53 -36.80
CA LEU A 250 -3.74 11.20 -36.15
C LEU A 250 -3.04 10.11 -36.99
N ASP A 251 -2.05 10.49 -37.80
CA ASP A 251 -1.16 9.54 -38.46
C ASP A 251 -0.14 8.98 -37.45
N TRP A 252 -0.40 7.77 -36.97
CA TRP A 252 0.53 7.00 -36.15
C TRP A 252 1.88 6.73 -36.86
N GLY A 253 1.96 6.92 -38.19
CA GLY A 253 3.16 6.74 -38.98
C GLY A 253 4.36 7.57 -38.50
N LYS A 254 4.15 8.83 -38.08
CA LYS A 254 5.23 9.64 -37.51
C LYS A 254 5.69 9.10 -36.16
N LEU A 255 4.75 8.71 -35.29
CA LEU A 255 5.07 8.11 -33.99
C LEU A 255 5.85 6.81 -34.15
N ILE A 256 5.39 5.94 -35.06
CA ILE A 256 6.05 4.67 -35.38
C ILE A 256 7.46 4.93 -35.90
N LYS A 257 7.63 5.83 -36.88
CA LYS A 257 8.96 6.20 -37.41
C LYS A 257 9.89 6.75 -36.33
N ASP A 258 9.39 7.58 -35.42
CA ASP A 258 10.17 8.13 -34.31
C ASP A 258 10.59 7.03 -33.31
N VAL A 259 9.69 6.09 -33.00
CA VAL A 259 9.99 4.95 -32.13
C VAL A 259 10.97 4.00 -32.81
N GLU A 260 10.77 3.66 -34.08
CA GLU A 260 11.71 2.87 -34.89
C GLU A 260 13.10 3.51 -34.95
N CYS A 261 13.17 4.84 -35.11
CA CYS A 261 14.43 5.58 -35.11
C CYS A 261 15.13 5.47 -33.74
N LYS A 262 14.38 5.63 -32.63
CA LYS A 262 14.91 5.45 -31.26
C LYS A 262 15.40 4.01 -31.03
N VAL A 263 14.62 3.01 -31.45
CA VAL A 263 14.98 1.59 -31.36
C VAL A 263 16.25 1.32 -32.15
N ARG A 264 16.32 1.76 -33.41
CA ARG A 264 17.52 1.62 -34.27
C ARG A 264 18.75 2.27 -33.64
N LYS A 265 18.63 3.49 -33.12
CA LYS A 265 19.74 4.19 -32.44
C LYS A 265 20.23 3.41 -31.21
N ARG A 266 19.31 2.90 -30.38
CA ARG A 266 19.66 2.12 -29.18
C ARG A 266 20.26 0.75 -29.52
N ILE A 267 19.74 0.07 -30.55
CA ILE A 267 20.33 -1.19 -31.05
C ILE A 267 21.72 -0.93 -31.63
N SER A 268 21.90 0.14 -32.40
CA SER A 268 23.21 0.54 -32.96
C SER A 268 24.22 0.81 -31.85
N LEU A 269 23.82 1.52 -30.78
CA LEU A 269 24.63 1.71 -29.58
C LEU A 269 24.99 0.39 -28.91
N ILE A 270 24.03 -0.53 -28.72
CA ILE A 270 24.29 -1.85 -28.14
C ILE A 270 25.27 -2.66 -29.01
N ARG A 271 25.17 -2.53 -30.35
CA ARG A 271 26.07 -3.16 -31.30
C ARG A 271 27.48 -2.56 -31.27
N SER A 272 27.62 -1.25 -31.01
CA SER A 272 28.92 -0.59 -30.96
C SER A 272 29.77 -1.01 -29.75
N PHE A 273 29.17 -1.55 -28.68
CA PHE A 273 29.94 -2.15 -27.57
C PHE A 273 30.83 -3.32 -28.03
N LYS A 274 30.47 -4.00 -29.13
CA LYS A 274 31.31 -5.03 -29.77
C LYS A 274 32.59 -4.43 -30.36
N LEU A 275 32.56 -3.18 -30.82
CA LEU A 275 33.72 -2.46 -31.37
C LEU A 275 34.69 -1.97 -30.27
N PHE A 276 34.19 -1.73 -29.05
CA PHE A 276 34.98 -1.30 -27.90
C PHE A 276 35.41 -2.45 -26.97
N GLY A 277 35.44 -3.69 -27.48
CA GLY A 277 35.96 -4.86 -26.75
C GLY A 277 34.99 -5.52 -25.76
N CYS A 278 33.76 -5.02 -25.60
CA CYS A 278 32.74 -5.67 -24.76
C CYS A 278 31.85 -6.61 -25.62
N SER A 279 32.18 -7.90 -25.63
CA SER A 279 31.51 -8.91 -26.46
C SER A 279 30.47 -9.76 -25.72
N SER A 280 30.34 -9.63 -24.39
CA SER A 280 29.47 -10.49 -23.56
C SER A 280 28.01 -10.48 -24.05
N PRO A 281 27.46 -11.62 -24.49
CA PRO A 281 26.05 -11.74 -24.86
C PRO A 281 25.11 -11.35 -23.72
N SER A 282 25.46 -11.68 -22.47
CA SER A 282 24.67 -11.39 -21.27
C SER A 282 24.52 -9.89 -21.03
N VAL A 283 25.59 -9.10 -21.20
CA VAL A 283 25.56 -7.64 -21.05
C VAL A 283 24.70 -7.00 -22.15
N ARG A 284 24.86 -7.44 -23.40
CA ARG A 284 24.03 -6.95 -24.52
C ARG A 284 22.55 -7.27 -24.32
N LYS A 285 22.25 -8.44 -23.75
CA LYS A 285 20.91 -8.87 -23.37
C LYS A 285 20.31 -7.94 -22.30
N VAL A 286 21.05 -7.65 -21.23
CA VAL A 286 20.63 -6.67 -20.20
C VAL A 286 20.39 -5.28 -20.80
N LEU A 287 21.31 -4.79 -21.65
CA LEU A 287 21.17 -3.49 -22.31
C LEU A 287 19.96 -3.43 -23.25
N PHE A 288 19.65 -4.54 -23.94
CA PHE A 288 18.43 -4.64 -24.74
C PHE A 288 17.18 -4.51 -23.87
N TYR A 289 17.14 -5.17 -22.71
CA TYR A 289 16.00 -5.08 -21.79
C TYR A 289 15.83 -3.75 -21.11
N SER A 290 16.93 -3.06 -20.78
CA SER A 290 16.87 -1.75 -20.14
C SER A 290 16.60 -0.62 -21.14
N HIS A 291 17.06 -0.75 -22.39
CA HIS A 291 17.01 0.35 -23.36
C HIS A 291 16.06 0.11 -24.54
N VAL A 292 15.83 -1.12 -25.00
CA VAL A 292 15.00 -1.37 -26.20
C VAL A 292 13.60 -1.82 -25.82
N LEU A 293 13.46 -2.84 -24.97
CA LEU A 293 12.15 -3.38 -24.57
C LEU A 293 11.18 -2.32 -24.02
N PRO A 294 11.59 -1.32 -23.21
CA PRO A 294 10.67 -0.32 -22.68
C PRO A 294 9.99 0.53 -23.76
N LEU A 295 10.62 0.69 -24.92
CA LEU A 295 10.02 1.41 -26.07
C LEU A 295 8.86 0.60 -26.67
N PHE A 296 8.99 -0.72 -26.74
CA PHE A 296 7.92 -1.61 -27.20
C PHE A 296 6.78 -1.71 -26.19
N THR A 297 7.08 -1.82 -24.89
CA THR A 297 6.04 -1.84 -23.86
C THR A 297 5.27 -0.51 -23.79
N TRP A 298 5.91 0.60 -24.18
CA TRP A 298 5.28 1.90 -24.19
C TRP A 298 4.26 2.05 -25.31
N ILE A 299 4.56 1.55 -26.52
CA ILE A 299 3.66 1.64 -27.69
C ILE A 299 2.58 0.56 -27.71
N TYR A 300 2.77 -0.56 -26.98
CA TYR A 300 1.85 -1.70 -27.00
C TYR A 300 0.37 -1.34 -26.80
N PRO A 301 -0.04 -0.43 -25.88
CA PRO A 301 -1.46 -0.10 -25.72
C PRO A 301 -2.07 0.65 -26.91
N VAL A 302 -1.25 1.24 -27.79
CA VAL A 302 -1.70 1.91 -29.03
C VAL A 302 -1.76 0.91 -30.19
N TYR A 303 -1.16 -0.28 -30.04
CA TYR A 303 -1.08 -1.31 -31.07
C TYR A 303 -2.45 -1.70 -31.67
N PRO A 304 -3.54 -1.89 -30.89
CA PRO A 304 -4.86 -2.19 -31.45
C PRO A 304 -5.43 -1.09 -32.36
N LEU A 305 -4.93 0.14 -32.21
CA LEU A 305 -5.39 1.32 -32.96
C LEU A 305 -4.58 1.57 -34.24
N LEU A 306 -3.54 0.78 -34.48
CA LEU A 306 -2.73 0.86 -35.70
C LEU A 306 -3.45 0.18 -36.87
N THR A 307 -3.21 0.67 -38.09
CA THR A 307 -3.72 0.00 -39.29
C THR A 307 -3.10 -1.39 -39.44
N ARG A 308 -3.79 -2.31 -40.11
CA ARG A 308 -3.31 -3.68 -40.35
C ARG A 308 -1.90 -3.74 -40.96
N LYS A 309 -1.60 -2.87 -41.92
CA LYS A 309 -0.24 -2.74 -42.51
C LYS A 309 0.82 -2.30 -41.49
N GLN A 310 0.48 -1.39 -40.58
CA GLN A 310 1.39 -0.91 -39.51
C GLN A 310 1.61 -1.99 -38.45
N GLN A 311 0.56 -2.70 -38.06
CA GLN A 311 0.63 -3.85 -37.15
C GLN A 311 1.52 -4.97 -37.71
N GLU A 312 1.33 -5.33 -38.98
CA GLU A 312 2.14 -6.34 -39.68
C GLU A 312 3.62 -5.94 -39.79
N SER A 313 3.90 -4.66 -40.08
CA SER A 313 5.27 -4.12 -40.10
C SER A 313 5.94 -4.19 -38.72
N MET A 314 5.23 -3.86 -37.64
CA MET A 314 5.77 -3.98 -36.27
C MET A 314 5.93 -5.44 -35.81
N CYS A 315 4.97 -6.31 -36.12
CA CYS A 315 4.99 -7.72 -35.74
C CYS A 315 6.07 -8.53 -36.47
N SER A 316 6.41 -8.17 -37.70
CA SER A 316 7.52 -8.80 -38.43
C SER A 316 8.84 -8.73 -37.65
N ASN A 317 9.05 -7.68 -36.86
CA ASN A 317 10.20 -7.52 -35.96
C ASN A 317 10.00 -8.22 -34.60
N ALA A 318 8.76 -8.34 -34.11
CA ALA A 318 8.46 -9.00 -32.82
C ALA A 318 8.70 -10.51 -32.84
N PHE A 319 8.46 -11.17 -33.98
CA PHE A 319 8.74 -12.61 -34.17
C PHE A 319 10.23 -12.94 -34.01
N GLN A 320 11.13 -12.02 -34.40
CA GLN A 320 12.57 -12.15 -34.15
C GLN A 320 12.96 -11.90 -32.69
N LEU A 321 12.11 -11.21 -31.92
CA LEU A 321 12.38 -10.83 -30.54
C LEU A 321 11.84 -11.84 -29.53
N LEU A 322 10.74 -12.53 -29.82
CA LEU A 322 10.11 -13.48 -28.89
C LEU A 322 11.08 -14.58 -28.39
N PRO A 323 11.88 -15.26 -29.25
CA PRO A 323 12.88 -16.23 -28.79
C PRO A 323 13.95 -15.63 -27.86
N ASN A 324 14.26 -14.34 -28.04
CA ASN A 324 15.23 -13.62 -27.23
C ASN A 324 14.66 -13.23 -25.85
N ILE A 325 13.39 -12.79 -25.83
CA ILE A 325 12.63 -12.34 -24.64
C ILE A 325 12.26 -13.50 -23.74
N ILE A 326 11.78 -14.59 -24.31
CA ILE A 326 11.18 -15.69 -23.54
C ILE A 326 12.19 -16.43 -22.66
N ASN A 327 13.47 -16.43 -23.05
CA ASN A 327 14.58 -16.98 -22.28
C ASN A 327 15.08 -16.05 -21.15
N LEU A 328 14.27 -15.11 -20.66
CA LEU A 328 14.63 -14.19 -19.58
C LEU A 328 14.35 -14.74 -18.18
N SER A 329 15.34 -14.81 -17.30
CA SER A 329 15.12 -15.25 -15.90
C SER A 329 14.12 -14.37 -15.11
N GLN A 330 13.92 -13.11 -15.51
CA GLN A 330 12.99 -12.15 -14.88
C GLN A 330 11.55 -12.26 -15.40
N LEU A 331 11.33 -13.12 -16.39
CA LEU A 331 10.07 -13.27 -17.10
C LEU A 331 9.56 -14.67 -16.80
N ASP A 332 8.53 -14.76 -15.95
CA ASP A 332 8.00 -16.03 -15.45
C ASP A 332 6.91 -16.60 -16.36
N SER A 333 6.12 -15.73 -16.98
CA SER A 333 4.98 -16.11 -17.82
C SER A 333 4.77 -15.16 -18.99
N VAL A 334 4.48 -15.71 -20.16
CA VAL A 334 4.14 -15.01 -21.40
C VAL A 334 2.75 -15.40 -21.84
N TYR A 335 1.93 -14.40 -22.15
CA TYR A 335 0.60 -14.58 -22.71
C TYR A 335 0.59 -13.93 -24.09
N ILE A 336 0.19 -14.67 -25.12
CA ILE A 336 0.15 -14.19 -26.50
C ILE A 336 -1.31 -13.96 -26.88
N TYR A 337 -1.63 -12.76 -27.34
CA TYR A 337 -2.97 -12.42 -27.84
C TYR A 337 -2.92 -12.16 -29.35
N GLN A 338 -3.60 -12.98 -30.15
CA GLN A 338 -3.57 -12.87 -31.62
C GLN A 338 -4.79 -13.55 -32.28
N GLU A 339 -5.34 -12.95 -33.33
CA GLU A 339 -6.49 -13.48 -34.10
C GLU A 339 -6.21 -14.77 -34.89
N ASN A 340 -4.95 -15.05 -35.26
CA ASN A 340 -4.59 -16.28 -35.98
C ASN A 340 -3.72 -17.17 -35.09
N ARG A 341 -4.39 -18.03 -34.31
CA ARG A 341 -3.77 -18.94 -33.34
C ARG A 341 -2.81 -19.92 -34.01
N GLU A 342 -3.18 -20.46 -35.18
CA GLU A 342 -2.46 -21.53 -35.88
C GLU A 342 -1.00 -21.19 -36.18
N LYS A 343 -0.73 -19.92 -36.50
CA LYS A 343 0.63 -19.43 -36.79
C LYS A 343 1.60 -19.54 -35.60
N TYR A 344 1.09 -19.60 -34.37
CA TYR A 344 1.89 -19.56 -33.15
C TYR A 344 1.80 -20.86 -32.35
N ILE A 345 1.01 -21.85 -32.79
CA ILE A 345 0.87 -23.14 -32.10
C ILE A 345 2.22 -23.86 -32.00
N SER A 346 3.05 -23.82 -33.04
CA SER A 346 4.38 -24.45 -33.02
C SER A 346 5.32 -23.86 -31.96
N LEU A 347 5.06 -22.63 -31.49
CA LEU A 347 5.90 -21.99 -30.47
C LEU A 347 5.60 -22.51 -29.05
N PHE A 348 4.46 -23.16 -28.82
CA PHE A 348 4.18 -23.79 -27.53
C PHE A 348 5.19 -24.90 -27.22
N ASP A 349 5.56 -25.66 -28.25
CA ASP A 349 6.50 -26.77 -28.11
C ASP A 349 7.94 -26.25 -27.96
N ASP A 350 8.26 -25.13 -28.62
CA ASP A 350 9.60 -24.54 -28.60
C ASP A 350 9.88 -23.66 -27.36
N PHE A 351 8.86 -23.06 -26.75
CA PHE A 351 9.02 -22.06 -25.68
C PHE A 351 8.11 -22.26 -24.48
N ASN A 352 8.70 -22.85 -23.48
CA ASN A 352 8.12 -23.22 -22.19
C ASN A 352 7.53 -22.11 -21.29
N LYS A 353 7.76 -20.82 -21.54
CA LYS A 353 7.15 -19.75 -20.73
C LYS A 353 5.87 -19.20 -21.31
N ILE A 354 5.45 -19.67 -22.48
CA ILE A 354 4.15 -19.35 -23.05
C ILE A 354 3.09 -20.10 -22.24
N ILE A 355 2.28 -19.36 -21.48
CA ILE A 355 1.16 -19.91 -20.71
C ILE A 355 -0.04 -20.18 -21.62
N GLY A 356 -0.24 -19.32 -22.63
CA GLY A 356 -1.38 -19.40 -23.51
C GLY A 356 -1.27 -18.51 -24.75
N ILE A 357 -1.92 -18.95 -25.82
CA ILE A 357 -2.22 -18.15 -27.01
C ILE A 357 -3.73 -17.98 -27.05
N TYR A 358 -4.20 -16.75 -27.05
CA TYR A 358 -5.60 -16.40 -26.94
C TYR A 358 -5.99 -15.55 -28.15
N ASP A 359 -7.12 -15.88 -28.76
CA ASP A 359 -7.84 -15.07 -29.73
C ASP A 359 -9.00 -14.31 -29.05
N ASN A 360 -9.43 -14.78 -27.88
CA ASN A 360 -10.46 -14.19 -27.05
C ASN A 360 -9.87 -13.43 -25.82
N TYR A 361 -10.29 -12.18 -25.64
CA TYR A 361 -9.83 -11.31 -24.56
C TYR A 361 -10.30 -11.75 -23.17
N ASP A 362 -11.51 -12.30 -23.05
CA ASP A 362 -12.06 -12.77 -21.78
C ASP A 362 -11.31 -14.01 -21.27
N GLU A 363 -10.94 -14.91 -22.17
CA GLU A 363 -10.13 -16.09 -21.84
C GLU A 363 -8.71 -15.71 -21.39
N LEU A 364 -8.09 -14.75 -22.08
CA LEU A 364 -6.80 -14.19 -21.68
C LEU A 364 -6.86 -13.62 -20.26
N ILE A 365 -7.85 -12.75 -19.99
CA ILE A 365 -8.02 -12.14 -18.67
C ILE A 365 -8.28 -13.20 -17.60
N LYS A 366 -9.13 -14.19 -17.89
CA LYS A 366 -9.43 -15.29 -16.97
C LYS A 366 -8.15 -16.04 -16.61
N SER A 367 -7.34 -16.41 -17.60
CA SER A 367 -6.10 -17.14 -17.38
C SER A 367 -5.04 -16.33 -16.61
N ILE A 368 -4.93 -15.02 -16.87
CA ILE A 368 -4.06 -14.12 -16.09
C ILE A 368 -4.53 -14.07 -14.62
N LYS A 369 -5.83 -13.87 -14.39
CA LYS A 369 -6.41 -13.81 -13.02
C LYS A 369 -6.21 -15.12 -12.26
N GLU A 370 -6.45 -16.26 -12.91
CA GLU A 370 -6.23 -17.58 -12.31
C GLU A 370 -4.77 -17.80 -11.94
N ASN A 371 -3.83 -17.40 -12.81
CA ASN A 371 -2.41 -17.52 -12.52
C ASN A 371 -1.96 -16.62 -11.35
N ILE A 372 -2.41 -15.36 -11.32
CA ILE A 372 -2.14 -14.45 -10.19
C ILE A 372 -2.71 -15.01 -8.89
N LYS A 373 -3.95 -15.53 -8.90
CA LYS A 373 -4.58 -16.12 -7.73
C LYS A 373 -3.80 -17.34 -7.22
N ARG A 374 -3.28 -18.16 -8.14
CA ARG A 374 -2.47 -19.33 -7.80
C ARG A 374 -1.14 -18.95 -7.16
N VAL A 375 -0.42 -17.99 -7.74
CA VAL A 375 0.87 -17.49 -7.21
C VAL A 375 0.69 -16.84 -5.83
N LYS A 376 -0.35 -16.02 -5.65
CA LYS A 376 -0.68 -15.43 -4.34
C LYS A 376 -0.98 -16.49 -3.28
N LYS A 377 -1.79 -17.49 -3.60
CA LYS A 377 -2.13 -18.58 -2.68
C LYS A 377 -0.89 -19.39 -2.25
N GLN A 378 0.14 -19.47 -3.11
CA GLN A 378 1.41 -20.12 -2.79
C GLN A 378 2.31 -19.24 -1.92
N MET A 379 2.36 -17.93 -2.17
CA MET A 379 3.09 -16.96 -1.32
C MET A 379 2.51 -16.89 0.10
N GLU A 380 1.19 -17.02 0.24
CA GLU A 380 0.46 -16.96 1.53
C GLU A 380 0.54 -18.27 2.33
N MET A 381 1.26 -19.31 1.87
CA MET A 381 1.26 -20.63 2.51
C MET A 381 2.00 -20.66 3.85
N PHE A 382 3.07 -19.85 4.00
CA PHE A 382 3.92 -19.82 5.18
C PHE A 382 4.10 -18.42 5.75
N SER A 383 3.99 -18.30 7.07
CA SER A 383 4.50 -17.16 7.84
C SER A 383 5.95 -17.43 8.27
N TYR A 384 6.85 -16.45 8.11
CA TYR A 384 8.27 -16.59 8.45
C TYR A 384 8.63 -15.78 9.69
N PHE A 385 9.38 -16.36 10.63
CA PHE A 385 9.81 -15.69 11.86
C PHE A 385 11.28 -15.26 11.74
N ASP A 386 11.56 -13.97 11.93
CA ASP A 386 12.92 -13.43 11.91
C ASP A 386 13.44 -13.19 13.33
N GLN A 387 14.13 -14.19 13.89
CA GLN A 387 14.61 -14.17 15.28
C GLN A 387 15.73 -13.12 15.52
N ASN A 388 16.33 -12.55 14.47
CA ASN A 388 17.45 -11.60 14.56
C ASN A 388 17.02 -10.13 14.67
N GLN A 389 15.72 -9.81 14.72
CA GLN A 389 15.20 -8.43 14.80
C GLN A 389 14.39 -8.16 16.10
N TYR A 390 15.12 -7.74 17.14
CA TYR A 390 14.70 -6.92 18.31
C TYR A 390 13.74 -7.47 19.40
N SER A 391 13.89 -6.82 20.56
CA SER A 391 13.28 -7.01 21.89
C SER A 391 11.93 -7.71 21.93
N LEU A 392 11.81 -8.68 22.84
CA LEU A 392 10.67 -9.34 23.55
C LEU A 392 9.20 -8.86 23.41
N ARG A 393 8.84 -7.87 22.58
CA ARG A 393 7.50 -7.23 22.58
C ARG A 393 6.83 -6.99 21.23
N ASP A 394 7.48 -7.15 20.08
CA ASP A 394 6.75 -6.90 18.82
C ASP A 394 7.08 -7.89 17.69
N LEU A 395 6.49 -9.09 17.81
CA LEU A 395 6.47 -10.11 16.75
C LEU A 395 5.43 -9.81 15.64
N SER A 396 4.63 -8.74 15.77
CA SER A 396 3.46 -8.49 14.93
C SER A 396 3.76 -8.01 13.51
N VAL A 397 4.99 -7.57 13.22
CA VAL A 397 5.30 -6.88 11.96
C VAL A 397 5.54 -7.86 10.79
N LYS A 398 5.90 -9.12 11.05
CA LYS A 398 6.11 -10.16 10.02
C LYS A 398 5.24 -11.43 10.18
N SER A 399 4.77 -11.74 11.41
CA SER A 399 3.92 -12.91 11.69
C SER A 399 2.52 -12.52 12.18
N ALA A 400 2.01 -11.37 11.73
CA ALA A 400 0.68 -10.88 12.11
C ALA A 400 -0.39 -11.94 11.92
N GLU A 401 -0.40 -12.60 10.75
CA GLU A 401 -1.42 -13.58 10.35
C GLU A 401 -1.48 -14.77 11.32
N PHE A 402 -0.33 -15.37 11.64
CA PHE A 402 -0.22 -16.41 12.65
C PHE A 402 -0.74 -15.94 14.02
N LEU A 403 -0.28 -14.79 14.53
CA LEU A 403 -0.65 -14.29 15.85
C LEU A 403 -2.14 -13.90 15.96
N TRP A 404 -2.70 -13.29 14.91
CA TRP A 404 -4.13 -12.99 14.82
C TRP A 404 -4.98 -14.25 14.81
N PHE A 405 -4.57 -15.26 14.03
CA PHE A 405 -5.26 -16.53 13.98
C PHE A 405 -5.26 -17.24 15.33
N GLN A 406 -4.10 -17.31 16.01
CA GLN A 406 -4.01 -17.93 17.34
C GLN A 406 -4.89 -17.21 18.36
N LEU A 407 -4.94 -15.88 18.31
CA LEU A 407 -5.83 -15.09 19.16
C LEU A 407 -7.31 -15.40 18.85
N LEU A 408 -7.71 -15.43 17.58
CA LEU A 408 -9.07 -15.78 17.17
C LEU A 408 -9.45 -17.20 17.59
N LYS A 409 -8.56 -18.17 17.37
CA LYS A 409 -8.75 -19.57 17.79
C LYS A 409 -8.98 -19.65 19.30
N ASN A 410 -8.17 -18.97 20.09
CA ASN A 410 -8.32 -18.91 21.54
C ASN A 410 -9.64 -18.24 21.97
N VAL A 411 -10.04 -17.16 21.30
CA VAL A 411 -11.34 -16.51 21.54
C VAL A 411 -12.48 -17.49 21.28
N LEU A 412 -12.49 -18.15 20.12
CA LEU A 412 -13.54 -19.10 19.74
C LEU A 412 -13.62 -20.27 20.73
N LEU A 413 -12.48 -20.78 21.20
CA LEU A 413 -12.42 -21.87 22.18
C LEU A 413 -12.88 -21.46 23.59
N SER A 414 -12.85 -20.17 23.93
CA SER A 414 -13.17 -19.67 25.28
C SER A 414 -14.61 -19.15 25.43
N LEU A 415 -15.36 -18.93 24.34
CA LEU A 415 -16.77 -18.47 24.37
C LEU A 415 -17.68 -19.34 25.26
N SER A 416 -18.40 -18.70 26.20
CA SER A 416 -19.36 -19.36 27.10
C SER A 416 -20.64 -19.82 26.38
N HIS A 417 -21.15 -20.98 26.83
CA HIS A 417 -21.76 -22.03 26.02
C HIS A 417 -23.28 -21.93 25.90
N ASP A 418 -23.79 -22.09 24.69
CA ASP A 418 -25.06 -22.76 24.48
C ASP A 418 -24.73 -24.24 24.31
N ASP A 419 -25.03 -25.05 25.32
CA ASP A 419 -24.71 -26.49 25.32
C ASP A 419 -25.39 -27.19 24.14
N GLU A 420 -26.51 -26.67 23.63
CA GLU A 420 -27.21 -27.23 22.49
C GLU A 420 -26.46 -26.94 21.19
N ALA A 421 -26.10 -25.68 20.90
CA ALA A 421 -25.30 -25.34 19.72
C ALA A 421 -23.86 -25.90 19.76
N LYS A 422 -23.28 -26.02 20.97
CA LYS A 422 -21.97 -26.68 21.15
C LYS A 422 -22.10 -28.19 20.96
N ASN A 423 -23.13 -28.83 21.50
CA ASN A 423 -23.35 -30.25 21.23
C ASN A 423 -23.79 -30.50 19.80
N GLU A 424 -24.45 -29.57 19.13
CA GLU A 424 -24.84 -29.68 17.74
C GLU A 424 -23.65 -29.46 16.82
N MET A 425 -22.77 -28.49 17.09
CA MET A 425 -21.50 -28.33 16.37
C MET A 425 -20.49 -29.41 16.74
N LEU A 426 -20.41 -29.85 18.00
CA LEU A 426 -19.59 -31.00 18.40
C LEU A 426 -20.18 -32.29 17.86
N ASN A 427 -21.50 -32.48 17.77
CA ASN A 427 -22.11 -33.67 17.18
C ASN A 427 -22.05 -33.62 15.67
N ALA A 428 -22.14 -32.46 15.03
CA ALA A 428 -21.91 -32.27 13.61
C ALA A 428 -20.44 -32.49 13.29
N CYS A 429 -19.50 -31.94 14.08
CA CYS A 429 -18.08 -32.25 13.96
C CYS A 429 -17.83 -33.72 14.30
N ARG A 430 -18.39 -34.31 15.35
CA ARG A 430 -18.25 -35.74 15.70
C ARG A 430 -18.97 -36.65 14.72
N GLN A 431 -20.01 -36.21 14.00
CA GLN A 431 -20.68 -36.94 12.93
C GLN A 431 -19.92 -36.83 11.61
N TYR A 432 -19.40 -35.64 11.31
CA TYR A 432 -18.55 -35.39 10.16
C TYR A 432 -17.21 -36.10 10.30
N TYR A 433 -16.66 -36.10 11.52
CA TYR A 433 -15.47 -36.82 11.96
C TYR A 433 -15.84 -38.11 12.71
N ARG A 434 -16.99 -38.73 12.43
CA ARG A 434 -17.38 -40.00 13.11
C ARG A 434 -16.46 -41.10 12.60
N GLY A 435 -15.46 -41.42 13.40
CA GLY A 435 -14.31 -42.29 13.04
C GLY A 435 -12.96 -41.62 13.28
N ASN A 436 -12.90 -40.29 13.20
CA ASN A 436 -11.75 -39.46 13.57
C ASN A 436 -11.73 -39.29 15.09
N HIS A 437 -11.42 -40.37 15.78
CA HIS A 437 -10.87 -40.23 17.10
C HIS A 437 -9.61 -39.36 16.99
N ARG A 438 -9.38 -38.42 17.91
CA ARG A 438 -8.06 -37.83 18.20
C ARG A 438 -7.01 -38.89 18.62
N MET A 439 -7.22 -40.14 18.24
CA MET A 439 -6.49 -41.31 18.65
C MET A 439 -5.25 -41.48 17.78
N ASN A 440 -4.12 -41.49 18.48
CA ASN A 440 -3.04 -42.45 18.28
C ASN A 440 -1.91 -42.12 17.30
N VAL A 441 -1.62 -40.85 17.02
CA VAL A 441 -0.23 -40.53 16.64
C VAL A 441 0.64 -40.40 17.91
N ARG A 442 0.18 -39.63 18.93
CA ARG A 442 0.86 -39.53 20.25
C ARG A 442 0.83 -40.80 21.10
N ARG A 443 0.00 -41.78 20.76
CA ARG A 443 -0.12 -43.06 21.46
C ARG A 443 -0.06 -44.19 20.45
N SER A 444 1.13 -44.46 19.91
CA SER A 444 1.42 -45.80 19.41
C SER A 444 1.04 -46.80 20.51
N LYS A 445 0.30 -47.85 20.16
CA LYS A 445 -0.12 -48.92 21.07
C LYS A 445 1.07 -49.67 21.70
N ASN A 446 2.31 -49.40 21.25
CA ASN A 446 3.56 -49.86 21.83
C ASN A 446 4.43 -48.62 22.11
N GLY A 447 4.57 -48.18 23.37
CA GLY A 447 5.24 -46.94 23.78
C GLY A 447 6.76 -46.86 23.54
N SER A 448 7.22 -47.10 22.32
CA SER A 448 8.65 -47.21 21.94
C SER A 448 9.09 -46.22 20.84
N GLU A 449 8.17 -45.64 20.05
CA GLU A 449 8.54 -44.70 18.97
C GLU A 449 8.59 -43.26 19.49
N LYS A 450 9.79 -42.67 19.51
CA LYS A 450 10.03 -41.28 19.90
C LYS A 450 9.67 -40.27 18.81
N TYR A 451 9.88 -40.64 17.55
CA TYR A 451 9.70 -39.77 16.38
C TYR A 451 8.82 -40.43 15.32
N ILE A 452 8.07 -39.62 14.57
CA ILE A 452 7.49 -40.02 13.28
C ILE A 452 8.00 -39.11 12.18
N TYR A 453 8.14 -39.66 10.98
CA TYR A 453 8.45 -38.90 9.79
C TYR A 453 7.24 -38.88 8.86
N VAL A 454 6.86 -37.68 8.44
CA VAL A 454 5.82 -37.47 7.44
C VAL A 454 6.35 -36.59 6.31
N TYR A 455 5.77 -36.76 5.13
CA TYR A 455 6.32 -36.26 3.88
C TYR A 455 5.26 -35.51 3.10
N ARG A 456 5.65 -34.42 2.44
CA ARG A 456 4.76 -33.72 1.51
C ARG A 456 5.50 -33.34 0.24
N GLY A 457 5.18 -34.04 -0.84
CA GLY A 457 5.55 -33.59 -2.18
C GLY A 457 4.63 -32.47 -2.63
N THR A 458 5.21 -31.42 -3.19
CA THR A 458 4.48 -30.33 -3.82
C THR A 458 5.36 -29.61 -4.83
N THR A 459 4.83 -28.55 -5.44
CA THR A 459 5.61 -27.62 -6.23
C THR A 459 5.47 -26.22 -5.64
N ILE A 460 6.61 -25.54 -5.45
CA ILE A 460 6.66 -24.15 -4.99
C ILE A 460 7.41 -23.30 -6.01
N THR A 461 7.22 -21.98 -5.95
CA THR A 461 7.95 -21.06 -6.82
C THR A 461 9.41 -20.98 -6.37
N LYS A 462 10.30 -20.65 -7.31
CA LYS A 462 11.73 -20.43 -7.03
C LYS A 462 11.97 -19.39 -5.93
N GLU A 463 11.17 -18.33 -5.87
CA GLU A 463 11.24 -17.30 -4.83
C GLU A 463 10.95 -17.85 -3.42
N ILE A 464 9.93 -18.70 -3.28
CA ILE A 464 9.61 -19.35 -2.00
C ILE A 464 10.74 -20.32 -1.63
N ALA A 465 11.26 -21.07 -2.60
CA ALA A 465 12.40 -21.97 -2.37
C ALA A 465 13.65 -21.20 -1.91
N GLU A 466 13.96 -20.05 -2.50
CA GLU A 466 15.07 -19.18 -2.08
C GLU A 466 14.83 -18.59 -0.68
N THR A 467 13.60 -18.22 -0.36
CA THR A 467 13.22 -17.71 0.97
C THR A 467 13.39 -18.79 2.04
N LEU A 468 12.96 -20.03 1.75
CA LEU A 468 13.18 -21.18 2.64
C LEU A 468 14.68 -21.47 2.80
N LYS A 469 15.48 -21.34 1.72
CA LYS A 469 16.95 -21.43 1.76
C LYS A 469 17.61 -20.40 2.68
N LEU A 470 17.13 -19.16 2.69
CA LEU A 470 17.65 -18.11 3.57
C LEU A 470 17.19 -18.23 5.03
N ASN A 471 16.14 -18.99 5.30
CA ASN A 471 15.55 -19.16 6.62
C ASN A 471 16.03 -20.41 7.35
N HIS A 472 17.14 -21.03 6.96
CA HIS A 472 17.76 -22.15 7.68
C HIS A 472 17.96 -21.84 9.17
N GLY A 473 17.54 -22.75 10.05
CA GLY A 473 17.58 -22.60 11.51
C GLY A 473 16.56 -21.61 12.08
N LYS A 474 15.54 -21.22 11.30
CA LYS A 474 14.47 -20.30 11.73
C LYS A 474 13.12 -21.00 11.73
N LEU A 475 12.13 -20.36 12.36
CA LEU A 475 10.76 -20.88 12.39
C LEU A 475 9.97 -20.47 11.14
N ILE A 476 9.09 -21.37 10.71
CA ILE A 476 8.02 -21.13 9.75
C ILE A 476 6.69 -21.62 10.32
N ALA A 477 5.59 -20.96 10.03
CA ALA A 477 4.24 -21.42 10.40
C ALA A 477 3.38 -21.62 9.17
N THR A 478 2.55 -22.65 9.15
CA THR A 478 1.54 -22.85 8.10
C THR A 478 0.37 -21.88 8.29
N ASN A 479 -0.11 -21.28 7.21
CA ASN A 479 -1.31 -20.44 7.25
C ASN A 479 -2.61 -21.22 6.97
N CYS A 480 -2.51 -22.54 6.74
CA CYS A 480 -3.62 -23.44 6.44
C CYS A 480 -3.33 -24.86 6.94
N PHE A 481 -4.36 -25.73 6.96
CA PHE A 481 -4.17 -27.15 7.26
C PHE A 481 -3.20 -27.76 6.26
N TRP A 482 -2.24 -28.54 6.75
CA TRP A 482 -1.19 -29.10 5.91
C TRP A 482 -1.26 -30.61 5.88
N SER A 483 -1.72 -31.15 4.76
CA SER A 483 -1.85 -32.59 4.50
C SER A 483 -0.50 -33.19 4.13
N THR A 484 -0.15 -34.30 4.77
CA THR A 484 1.13 -34.99 4.63
C THR A 484 0.94 -36.51 4.65
N SER A 485 1.94 -37.25 4.16
CA SER A 485 1.91 -38.72 4.04
C SER A 485 2.93 -39.36 4.96
N ARG A 486 2.63 -40.53 5.55
CA ARG A 486 3.68 -41.36 6.16
C ARG A 486 4.55 -42.10 5.14
N ARG A 487 4.13 -42.15 3.87
CA ARG A 487 4.82 -42.86 2.79
C ARG A 487 5.55 -41.87 1.88
N ARG A 488 6.87 -41.79 2.03
CA ARG A 488 7.75 -40.94 1.21
C ARG A 488 7.54 -41.13 -0.29
N SER A 489 7.44 -42.38 -0.76
CA SER A 489 7.22 -42.71 -2.18
C SER A 489 5.90 -42.17 -2.70
N TYR A 490 4.85 -42.19 -1.88
CA TYR A 490 3.55 -41.65 -2.25
C TYR A 490 3.55 -40.11 -2.24
N ALA A 491 4.19 -39.50 -1.22
CA ALA A 491 4.39 -38.07 -1.18
C ALA A 491 5.12 -37.54 -2.43
N LEU A 492 6.14 -38.26 -2.90
CA LEU A 492 6.88 -37.93 -4.12
C LEU A 492 6.00 -37.88 -5.38
N SER A 493 4.92 -38.67 -5.45
CA SER A 493 3.96 -38.60 -6.56
C SER A 493 3.18 -37.27 -6.62
N PHE A 494 3.23 -36.46 -5.55
CA PHE A 494 2.67 -35.10 -5.56
C PHE A 494 3.71 -34.03 -5.90
N ALA A 495 5.00 -34.39 -5.97
CA ALA A 495 6.11 -33.49 -6.32
C ALA A 495 6.37 -33.46 -7.84
N HIS A 496 5.30 -33.40 -8.66
CA HIS A 496 5.45 -33.35 -10.12
C HIS A 496 5.51 -31.92 -10.66
N LYS A 497 6.55 -31.62 -11.44
CA LYS A 497 6.67 -30.36 -12.16
C LYS A 497 5.62 -30.29 -13.28
N PRO A 498 4.73 -29.28 -13.32
CA PRO A 498 3.76 -29.16 -14.41
C PRO A 498 4.50 -28.99 -15.74
N HIS A 499 4.05 -29.68 -16.80
CA HIS A 499 4.75 -29.73 -18.11
C HIS A 499 5.07 -28.35 -18.72
N ASN A 500 4.43 -27.26 -18.28
CA ASN A 500 4.59 -25.91 -18.84
C ASN A 500 5.03 -24.83 -17.84
N ARG A 501 5.73 -25.16 -16.73
CA ARG A 501 6.13 -24.15 -15.72
C ARG A 501 7.54 -24.36 -15.15
N PHE A 502 8.46 -23.46 -15.50
CA PHE A 502 9.88 -23.55 -15.15
C PHE A 502 10.27 -22.78 -13.89
N ASP A 503 9.42 -21.86 -13.43
CA ASP A 503 9.51 -21.15 -12.16
C ASP A 503 9.12 -22.01 -10.96
N MET A 504 8.48 -23.15 -11.22
CA MET A 504 8.08 -24.14 -10.22
C MET A 504 9.18 -25.17 -10.01
N ILE A 505 9.56 -25.35 -8.76
CA ILE A 505 10.52 -26.36 -8.31
C ILE A 505 9.70 -27.45 -7.60
N PRO A 506 9.86 -28.73 -7.98
CA PRO A 506 9.31 -29.82 -7.20
C PRO A 506 10.07 -29.93 -5.88
N VAL A 507 9.31 -30.04 -4.80
CA VAL A 507 9.83 -30.00 -3.43
C VAL A 507 9.23 -31.14 -2.64
N LEU A 508 10.08 -31.78 -1.84
CA LEU A 508 9.67 -32.75 -0.85
C LEU A 508 9.97 -32.17 0.53
N PHE A 509 8.92 -31.88 1.29
CA PHE A 509 9.06 -31.61 2.72
C PHE A 509 9.22 -32.94 3.45
N GLU A 510 10.28 -33.08 4.23
CA GLU A 510 10.52 -34.17 5.16
C GLU A 510 10.35 -33.61 6.57
N ILE A 511 9.31 -34.06 7.26
CA ILE A 511 8.87 -33.47 8.52
C ILE A 511 9.10 -34.46 9.65
N GLU A 512 10.07 -34.17 10.51
CA GLU A 512 10.31 -34.92 11.74
C GLU A 512 9.37 -34.42 12.84
N CYS A 513 8.59 -35.33 13.42
CA CYS A 513 7.65 -35.02 14.50
C CYS A 513 8.05 -35.76 15.78
N ASP A 514 8.38 -35.02 16.84
CA ASP A 514 8.60 -35.59 18.16
C ASP A 514 7.26 -35.89 18.85
N LEU A 515 6.99 -37.17 19.12
CA LEU A 515 5.75 -37.62 19.75
C LEU A 515 5.75 -37.49 21.28
N GLN A 516 6.94 -37.36 21.88
CA GLN A 516 7.12 -37.29 23.32
C GLN A 516 7.09 -35.85 23.84
N ASP A 517 7.35 -34.85 22.98
CA ASP A 517 7.22 -33.45 23.36
C ASP A 517 5.75 -33.05 23.54
N SER A 518 5.33 -32.94 24.80
CA SER A 518 3.99 -32.49 25.18
C SER A 518 3.65 -31.09 24.64
N ASN A 519 4.65 -30.26 24.35
CA ASN A 519 4.50 -28.90 23.81
C ASN A 519 4.35 -28.82 22.28
N ASN A 520 4.40 -29.93 21.54
CA ASN A 520 4.16 -29.99 20.09
C ASN A 520 2.71 -30.42 19.78
N PRO A 521 1.68 -29.53 19.71
CA PRO A 521 0.30 -29.95 19.46
C PRO A 521 -0.02 -30.07 17.96
N ASP A 522 0.98 -29.95 17.09
CA ASP A 522 0.77 -29.51 15.71
C ASP A 522 0.13 -30.56 14.80
N ILE A 523 0.13 -31.83 15.21
CA ILE A 523 -0.57 -32.92 14.50
C ILE A 523 -2.07 -32.85 14.83
N PHE A 524 -2.86 -32.41 13.87
CA PHE A 524 -4.30 -32.24 14.00
C PHE A 524 -5.04 -33.58 14.00
N ALA A 525 -4.75 -34.45 13.04
CA ALA A 525 -5.38 -35.77 12.91
C ALA A 525 -4.58 -36.73 12.03
N ASP A 526 -4.66 -38.03 12.33
CA ASP A 526 -4.44 -39.10 11.35
C ASP A 526 -5.80 -39.34 10.68
N ILE A 527 -5.86 -39.16 9.37
CA ILE A 527 -7.09 -39.31 8.58
C ILE A 527 -6.98 -40.44 7.56
N SER A 528 -6.01 -41.34 7.73
CA SER A 528 -5.77 -42.49 6.85
C SER A 528 -7.05 -43.29 6.53
N THR A 529 -7.96 -43.44 7.49
CA THR A 529 -9.20 -44.22 7.32
C THR A 529 -10.29 -43.51 6.50
N ILE A 530 -10.23 -42.18 6.36
CA ILE A 530 -11.22 -41.38 5.64
C ILE A 530 -10.62 -40.57 4.48
N SER A 531 -9.30 -40.67 4.29
CA SER A 531 -8.59 -40.01 3.20
C SER A 531 -9.09 -40.49 1.85
N CYS A 532 -9.15 -39.59 0.87
CA CYS A 532 -9.34 -39.96 -0.53
C CYS A 532 -8.20 -40.87 -1.05
N PHE A 533 -7.07 -40.91 -0.33
CA PHE A 533 -5.90 -41.73 -0.63
C PHE A 533 -5.53 -42.59 0.60
N PRO A 534 -6.26 -43.67 0.92
CA PRO A 534 -6.05 -44.46 2.14
C PRO A 534 -4.63 -45.05 2.27
N ILE A 535 -3.99 -45.28 1.12
CA ILE A 535 -2.62 -45.80 1.01
C ILE A 535 -1.57 -44.78 1.50
N GLU A 536 -1.90 -43.49 1.46
CA GLU A 536 -0.99 -42.40 1.86
C GLU A 536 -0.69 -42.39 3.36
N GLU A 537 -1.52 -43.05 4.18
CA GLU A 537 -1.50 -42.95 5.64
C GLU A 537 -1.44 -41.48 6.07
N GLU A 538 -2.45 -40.72 5.61
CA GLU A 538 -2.45 -39.27 5.64
C GLU A 538 -2.48 -38.71 7.07
N VAL A 539 -1.53 -37.80 7.36
CA VAL A 539 -1.42 -37.04 8.61
C VAL A 539 -1.63 -35.57 8.29
N LEU A 540 -2.55 -34.93 9.01
CA LEU A 540 -2.91 -33.53 8.84
C LEU A 540 -2.32 -32.70 9.98
N PHE A 541 -1.59 -31.62 9.64
CA PHE A 541 -1.18 -30.59 10.59
C PHE A 541 -2.22 -29.48 10.70
N ASP A 542 -2.36 -28.92 11.89
CA ASP A 542 -3.29 -27.82 12.18
C ASP A 542 -2.89 -26.53 11.45
N VAL A 543 -3.85 -25.62 11.31
CA VAL A 543 -3.58 -24.24 10.86
C VAL A 543 -2.71 -23.56 11.92
N GLY A 544 -1.61 -22.95 11.49
CA GLY A 544 -0.64 -22.32 12.39
C GLY A 544 0.35 -23.30 13.00
N ALA A 545 0.48 -24.52 12.48
CA ALA A 545 1.55 -25.44 12.88
C ALA A 545 2.92 -24.80 12.62
N VAL A 546 3.81 -24.84 13.61
CA VAL A 546 5.13 -24.20 13.55
C VAL A 546 6.22 -25.24 13.40
N PHE A 547 7.15 -24.98 12.49
CA PHE A 547 8.26 -25.86 12.17
C PHE A 547 9.58 -25.08 12.23
N GLU A 548 10.62 -25.74 12.71
CA GLU A 548 12.00 -25.27 12.58
C GLU A 548 12.60 -25.84 11.30
N THR A 549 13.26 -24.99 10.52
CA THR A 549 13.92 -25.40 9.27
C THR A 549 15.31 -25.96 9.56
N GLU A 550 15.58 -27.20 9.14
CA GLU A 550 16.86 -27.86 9.43
C GLU A 550 17.81 -27.89 8.25
N MET A 551 17.51 -28.62 7.18
CA MET A 551 18.49 -28.81 6.10
C MET A 551 17.79 -28.82 4.75
N ILE A 552 18.47 -28.25 3.76
CA ILE A 552 17.99 -28.20 2.38
C ILE A 552 18.96 -28.97 1.52
N LYS A 553 18.48 -30.04 0.90
CA LYS A 553 19.25 -30.91 0.01
C LYS A 553 18.63 -30.89 -1.38
N GLU A 554 19.47 -30.96 -2.40
CA GLU A 554 19.00 -31.21 -3.76
C GLU A 554 19.17 -32.72 -4.01
N GLU A 555 18.08 -33.39 -4.37
CA GLU A 555 18.05 -34.82 -4.64
C GLU A 555 17.61 -35.04 -6.09
N GLU A 556 18.28 -35.95 -6.79
CA GLU A 556 17.89 -36.37 -8.12
C GLU A 556 17.15 -37.71 -8.03
N ILE A 557 15.86 -37.72 -8.38
CA ILE A 557 14.99 -38.91 -8.33
C ILE A 557 14.35 -39.06 -9.70
N GLU A 558 14.56 -40.21 -10.36
CA GLU A 558 13.96 -40.53 -11.68
C GLU A 558 14.18 -39.43 -12.75
N ASN A 559 15.38 -38.86 -12.84
CA ASN A 559 15.75 -37.73 -13.71
C ASN A 559 15.02 -36.40 -13.39
N MET A 560 14.43 -36.26 -12.20
CA MET A 560 13.89 -35.00 -11.68
C MET A 560 14.71 -34.50 -10.50
N ASN A 561 15.19 -33.24 -10.60
CA ASN A 561 15.80 -32.53 -9.48
C ASN A 561 14.71 -32.05 -8.52
N ILE A 562 14.63 -32.67 -7.35
CA ILE A 562 13.70 -32.34 -6.27
C ILE A 562 14.47 -31.64 -5.15
N LEU A 563 13.89 -30.56 -4.62
CA LEU A 563 14.42 -29.91 -3.43
C LEU A 563 13.87 -30.61 -2.18
N GLY A 564 14.72 -31.32 -1.46
CA GLY A 564 14.42 -31.87 -0.13
C GLY A 564 14.53 -30.79 0.94
N LEU A 565 13.45 -30.58 1.69
CA LEU A 565 13.38 -29.65 2.81
C LEU A 565 13.12 -30.42 4.10
N ALA A 566 14.16 -30.61 4.91
CA ALA A 566 14.03 -31.17 6.25
C ALA A 566 13.55 -30.08 7.22
N ILE A 567 12.42 -30.34 7.88
CA ILE A 567 11.84 -29.48 8.91
C ILE A 567 11.42 -30.34 10.10
N LYS A 568 11.35 -29.76 11.30
CA LYS A 568 10.89 -30.47 12.50
C LYS A 568 9.82 -29.69 13.26
N THR A 569 8.93 -30.39 13.94
CA THR A 569 7.94 -29.79 14.84
C THR A 569 8.62 -29.15 16.05
N THR A 570 8.11 -28.00 16.50
CA THR A 570 8.68 -27.27 17.65
C THR A 570 7.62 -26.60 18.53
N GLY A 571 7.77 -26.74 19.85
CA GLY A 571 6.86 -26.17 20.84
C GLY A 571 6.96 -24.65 20.97
N GLU A 572 7.98 -24.04 20.37
CA GLU A 572 8.19 -22.59 20.37
C GLU A 572 7.00 -21.84 19.78
N GLY A 573 6.33 -22.40 18.77
CA GLY A 573 5.11 -21.82 18.19
C GLY A 573 3.99 -21.64 19.22
N MET A 574 3.75 -22.66 20.04
CA MET A 574 2.79 -22.60 21.15
C MET A 574 3.22 -21.60 22.22
N GLU A 575 4.51 -21.51 22.52
CA GLU A 575 5.02 -20.55 23.50
C GLU A 575 4.87 -19.10 23.01
N ILE A 576 5.16 -18.83 21.73
CA ILE A 576 4.94 -17.53 21.08
C ILE A 576 3.46 -17.15 21.12
N ALA A 577 2.59 -18.07 20.72
CA ALA A 577 1.14 -17.86 20.74
C ALA A 577 0.64 -17.60 22.17
N ARG A 578 1.09 -18.41 23.16
CA ARG A 578 0.72 -18.28 24.57
C ARG A 578 1.17 -16.93 25.15
N LYS A 579 2.44 -16.55 24.97
CA LYS A 579 2.95 -15.24 25.40
C LYS A 579 2.17 -14.09 24.78
N TYR A 580 1.86 -14.18 23.48
CA TYR A 580 1.07 -13.15 22.80
C TYR A 580 -0.37 -13.06 23.34
N ILE A 581 -1.01 -14.21 23.56
CA ILE A 581 -2.36 -14.29 24.14
C ILE A 581 -2.35 -13.74 25.57
N GLU A 582 -1.40 -14.15 26.42
CA GLU A 582 -1.25 -13.68 27.80
C GLU A 582 -1.02 -12.17 27.87
N LEU A 583 -0.17 -11.62 26.99
CA LEU A 583 0.04 -10.16 26.91
C LEU A 583 -1.25 -9.42 26.53
N ASN A 584 -2.00 -9.92 25.54
CA ASN A 584 -3.28 -9.33 25.15
C ASN A 584 -4.36 -9.51 26.22
N GLN A 585 -4.34 -10.62 26.98
CA GLN A 585 -5.26 -10.86 28.10
C GLN A 585 -4.95 -9.96 29.29
N ARG A 586 -3.67 -9.73 29.62
CA ARG A 586 -3.25 -8.81 30.70
C ARG A 586 -3.55 -7.35 30.40
N GLU A 587 -3.48 -6.91 29.14
CA GLU A 587 -3.94 -5.56 28.76
C GLU A 587 -5.46 -5.39 28.89
N MET A 588 -6.22 -6.50 28.94
CA MET A 588 -7.67 -6.53 28.84
C MET A 588 -8.31 -7.38 29.95
N GLU A 589 -7.84 -7.23 31.20
CA GLU A 589 -8.12 -8.05 32.40
C GLU A 589 -9.58 -8.49 32.65
N PHE A 590 -10.60 -8.03 31.92
CA PHE A 590 -12.00 -8.41 32.12
C PHE A 590 -12.86 -8.46 30.83
N GLU A 591 -12.28 -8.71 29.66
CA GLU A 591 -13.08 -8.92 28.44
C GLU A 591 -13.52 -10.38 28.29
N SER A 592 -14.82 -10.63 28.17
CA SER A 592 -15.30 -11.95 27.78
C SER A 592 -14.82 -12.30 26.37
N PRO A 593 -14.75 -13.59 26.03
CA PRO A 593 -14.42 -14.01 24.67
C PRO A 593 -15.39 -13.44 23.62
N LYS A 594 -16.66 -13.21 23.99
CA LYS A 594 -17.67 -12.58 23.12
C LYS A 594 -17.27 -11.15 22.75
N ILE A 595 -16.79 -10.41 23.73
CA ILE A 595 -16.26 -9.05 23.56
C ILE A 595 -14.96 -9.05 22.76
N MET A 596 -14.05 -9.99 23.04
CA MET A 596 -12.76 -10.10 22.36
C MET A 596 -12.93 -10.37 20.86
N LEU A 597 -13.91 -11.21 20.49
CA LEU A 597 -14.30 -11.45 19.09
C LEU A 597 -14.76 -10.17 18.41
N CYS A 598 -15.60 -9.37 19.07
CA CYS A 598 -16.10 -8.10 18.52
C CYS A 598 -14.95 -7.10 18.29
N ASN A 599 -14.02 -6.98 19.26
CA ASN A 599 -12.83 -6.15 19.11
C ASN A 599 -11.94 -6.63 17.96
N LEU A 600 -11.83 -7.94 17.74
CA LEU A 600 -11.07 -8.53 16.64
C LEU A 600 -11.75 -8.26 15.29
N LEU A 601 -13.07 -8.44 15.17
CA LEU A 601 -13.84 -8.10 13.97
C LEU A 601 -13.67 -6.61 13.60
N LYS A 602 -13.69 -5.72 14.59
CA LYS A 602 -13.41 -4.28 14.38
C LYS A 602 -11.99 -4.05 13.84
N ARG A 603 -10.98 -4.74 14.38
CA ARG A 603 -9.58 -4.66 13.91
C ARG A 603 -9.40 -5.20 12.49
N MET A 604 -10.22 -6.19 12.09
CA MET A 604 -10.29 -6.71 10.72
C MET A 604 -11.12 -5.85 9.76
N ASN A 605 -11.46 -4.60 10.12
CA ASN A 605 -12.35 -3.70 9.36
C ASN A 605 -13.78 -4.26 9.13
N LYS A 606 -14.23 -5.21 9.95
CA LYS A 606 -15.59 -5.76 9.91
C LYS A 606 -16.49 -5.14 10.97
N SER A 607 -16.55 -3.80 11.00
CA SER A 607 -17.28 -3.04 12.02
C SER A 607 -18.78 -3.32 12.02
N ASP A 608 -19.40 -3.54 10.87
CA ASP A 608 -20.83 -3.85 10.76
C ASP A 608 -21.20 -5.20 11.38
N GLU A 609 -20.37 -6.23 11.16
CA GLU A 609 -20.55 -7.54 11.78
C GLU A 609 -20.35 -7.45 13.29
N SER A 610 -19.31 -6.75 13.74
CA SER A 610 -19.08 -6.48 15.17
C SER A 610 -20.26 -5.74 15.81
N LEU A 611 -20.84 -4.74 15.14
CA LEU A 611 -21.97 -3.97 15.64
C LEU A 611 -23.22 -4.85 15.80
N LYS A 612 -23.50 -5.73 14.82
CA LYS A 612 -24.61 -6.69 14.88
C LYS A 612 -24.47 -7.63 16.08
N PHE A 613 -23.29 -8.21 16.29
CA PHE A 613 -23.03 -9.07 17.45
C PHE A 613 -23.22 -8.33 18.77
N LEU A 614 -22.67 -7.12 18.91
CA LEU A 614 -22.83 -6.31 20.12
C LEU A 614 -24.30 -5.93 20.38
N GLN A 615 -25.07 -5.61 19.33
CA GLN A 615 -26.51 -5.35 19.44
C GLN A 615 -27.32 -6.60 19.83
N GLN A 616 -26.91 -7.78 19.36
CA GLN A 616 -27.51 -9.05 19.78
C GLN A 616 -27.21 -9.36 21.25
N PHE A 617 -25.98 -9.10 21.70
CA PHE A 617 -25.59 -9.25 23.10
C PHE A 617 -26.31 -8.25 24.01
N LEU A 618 -26.67 -7.04 23.53
CA LEU A 618 -27.54 -6.15 24.31
C LEU A 618 -28.95 -6.73 24.54
N LYS A 619 -29.47 -7.52 23.60
CA LYS A 619 -30.80 -8.15 23.74
C LYS A 619 -30.76 -9.33 24.72
N ASN A 620 -29.70 -10.14 24.66
CA ASN A 620 -29.48 -11.28 25.54
C ASN A 620 -28.07 -11.20 26.18
N PRO A 621 -27.90 -10.39 27.24
CA PRO A 621 -26.58 -10.10 27.80
C PRO A 621 -25.93 -11.27 28.54
N GLY A 622 -26.69 -12.22 29.08
CA GLY A 622 -26.13 -13.31 29.89
C GLY A 622 -25.29 -12.75 31.05
N ASN A 623 -24.03 -13.20 31.18
CA ASN A 623 -23.07 -12.71 32.18
C ASN A 623 -22.21 -11.52 31.67
N GLU A 624 -22.52 -10.97 30.49
CA GLU A 624 -21.72 -9.91 29.88
C GLU A 624 -21.97 -8.57 30.55
N ASN A 625 -20.90 -7.78 30.72
CA ASN A 625 -21.02 -6.44 31.25
C ASN A 625 -21.66 -5.52 30.20
N ILE A 626 -22.95 -5.21 30.39
CA ILE A 626 -23.75 -4.34 29.52
C ILE A 626 -23.08 -2.97 29.34
N ALA A 627 -22.44 -2.44 30.39
CA ALA A 627 -21.71 -1.17 30.32
C ALA A 627 -20.55 -1.24 29.32
N HIS A 628 -19.86 -2.38 29.26
CA HIS A 628 -18.77 -2.62 28.32
C HIS A 628 -19.28 -2.70 26.88
N ILE A 629 -20.39 -3.41 26.67
CA ILE A 629 -21.02 -3.53 25.34
C ILE A 629 -21.41 -2.14 24.81
N TYR A 630 -22.04 -1.31 25.65
CA TYR A 630 -22.34 0.07 25.27
C TYR A 630 -21.09 0.90 24.96
N ASN A 631 -20.01 0.75 25.73
CA ASN A 631 -18.75 1.43 25.45
C ASN A 631 -18.15 0.99 24.09
N LEU A 632 -18.20 -0.30 23.75
CA LEU A 632 -17.73 -0.82 22.45
C LEU A 632 -18.54 -0.30 21.28
N ILE A 633 -19.87 -0.26 21.40
CA ILE A 633 -20.74 0.35 20.38
C ILE A 633 -20.42 1.84 20.21
N GLY A 634 -20.21 2.56 21.31
CA GLY A 634 -19.78 3.96 21.27
C GLY A 634 -18.44 4.15 20.56
N LEU A 635 -17.48 3.23 20.73
CA LEU A 635 -16.21 3.25 20.01
C LEU A 635 -16.39 3.02 18.51
N ILE A 636 -17.25 2.09 18.09
CA ILE A 636 -17.57 1.85 16.67
C ILE A 636 -18.18 3.11 16.05
N PHE A 637 -19.19 3.72 16.67
CA PHE A 637 -19.79 4.95 16.16
C PHE A 637 -18.82 6.14 16.14
N ARG A 638 -17.92 6.23 17.11
CA ARG A 638 -16.84 7.24 17.10
C ARG A 638 -15.93 7.06 15.89
N ASP A 639 -15.60 5.83 15.54
CA ASP A 639 -14.69 5.50 14.43
C ASP A 639 -15.38 5.71 13.07
N GLU A 640 -16.69 5.47 12.98
CA GLU A 640 -17.56 5.87 11.86
C GLU A 640 -17.87 7.38 11.79
N LYS A 641 -17.36 8.18 12.74
CA LYS A 641 -17.61 9.62 12.88
C LYS A 641 -19.07 10.01 13.18
N LYS A 642 -19.91 9.07 13.60
CA LYS A 642 -21.26 9.30 14.14
C LYS A 642 -21.18 9.73 15.61
N TYR A 643 -20.67 10.94 15.84
CA TYR A 643 -20.26 11.39 17.17
C TYR A 643 -21.41 11.53 18.19
N GLU A 644 -22.60 11.90 17.75
CA GLU A 644 -23.77 12.06 18.63
C GLU A 644 -24.26 10.69 19.14
N ALA A 645 -24.40 9.73 18.24
CA ALA A 645 -24.69 8.33 18.61
C ALA A 645 -23.60 7.78 19.54
N ALA A 646 -22.31 8.02 19.23
CA ALA A 646 -21.23 7.59 20.10
C ALA A 646 -21.35 8.14 21.53
N LEU A 647 -21.71 9.43 21.68
CA LEU A 647 -21.90 10.05 22.99
C LEU A 647 -23.09 9.46 23.75
N GLU A 648 -24.20 9.12 23.08
CA GLU A 648 -25.35 8.48 23.70
C GLU A 648 -24.97 7.11 24.31
N TYR A 649 -24.27 6.28 23.54
CA TYR A 649 -23.80 4.98 24.01
C TYR A 649 -22.74 5.08 25.11
N PHE A 650 -21.85 6.06 25.02
CA PHE A 650 -20.93 6.34 26.14
C PHE A 650 -21.65 6.84 27.40
N GLU A 651 -22.76 7.57 27.28
CA GLU A 651 -23.55 7.98 28.45
C GLU A 651 -24.18 6.76 29.13
N LYS A 652 -24.78 5.85 28.35
CA LYS A 652 -25.34 4.59 28.87
C LYS A 652 -24.28 3.74 29.57
N ALA A 653 -23.10 3.59 28.94
CA ALA A 653 -21.97 2.88 29.53
C ALA A 653 -21.47 3.54 30.82
N PHE A 654 -21.35 4.87 30.83
CA PHE A 654 -20.85 5.62 31.99
C PHE A 654 -21.76 5.43 33.20
N ASN A 655 -23.08 5.55 33.03
CA ASN A 655 -24.02 5.42 34.14
C ASN A 655 -23.97 4.03 34.77
N LEU A 656 -23.90 2.98 33.95
CA LEU A 656 -23.79 1.61 34.46
C LEU A 656 -22.47 1.36 35.20
N TYR A 657 -21.33 1.84 34.67
CA TYR A 657 -20.06 1.70 35.38
C TYR A 657 -19.97 2.57 36.63
N PHE A 658 -20.53 3.77 36.62
CA PHE A 658 -20.41 4.71 37.74
C PHE A 658 -21.16 4.22 38.99
N TYR A 659 -22.29 3.53 38.81
CA TYR A 659 -23.09 2.93 39.90
C TYR A 659 -22.75 1.46 40.16
N SER A 660 -21.72 0.91 39.52
CA SER A 660 -21.24 -0.47 39.76
C SER A 660 -20.28 -0.57 40.94
N ASP A 661 -19.94 -1.80 41.34
CA ASP A 661 -18.97 -2.09 42.39
C ASP A 661 -17.59 -1.42 42.13
N SER A 662 -16.85 -1.16 43.21
CA SER A 662 -15.58 -0.42 43.18
C SER A 662 -14.55 -0.94 42.16
N SER A 663 -14.57 -2.24 41.87
CA SER A 663 -13.68 -2.88 40.88
C SER A 663 -14.00 -2.51 39.42
N GLN A 664 -15.26 -2.25 39.09
CA GLN A 664 -15.73 -1.90 37.75
C GLN A 664 -15.83 -0.39 37.52
N GLN A 665 -15.92 0.35 38.60
CA GLN A 665 -16.07 1.79 38.64
C GLN A 665 -14.86 2.51 37.98
N LYS A 666 -13.68 1.85 37.91
CA LYS A 666 -12.50 2.29 37.13
C LYS A 666 -12.78 2.45 35.62
N TYR A 667 -13.68 1.65 35.04
CA TYR A 667 -14.04 1.73 33.63
C TYR A 667 -14.91 2.96 33.32
N ALA A 668 -15.60 3.53 34.32
CA ALA A 668 -16.30 4.80 34.15
C ALA A 668 -15.33 5.94 33.76
N ALA A 669 -14.10 5.91 34.29
CA ALA A 669 -13.06 6.84 33.88
C ALA A 669 -12.73 6.65 32.38
N PHE A 670 -12.55 5.42 31.91
CA PHE A 670 -12.24 5.14 30.50
C PHE A 670 -13.35 5.60 29.55
N VAL A 671 -14.61 5.43 29.94
CA VAL A 671 -15.75 5.96 29.18
C VAL A 671 -15.69 7.49 29.10
N LEU A 672 -15.35 8.17 30.20
CA LEU A 672 -15.13 9.63 30.20
C LEU A 672 -13.95 10.05 29.31
N HIS A 673 -12.89 9.25 29.24
CA HIS A 673 -11.78 9.48 28.31
C HIS A 673 -12.26 9.43 26.85
N ASN A 674 -13.07 8.43 26.50
CA ASN A 674 -13.64 8.26 25.17
C ASN A 674 -14.58 9.43 24.81
N ARG A 675 -15.46 9.83 25.73
CA ARG A 675 -16.31 11.03 25.60
C ARG A 675 -15.48 12.29 25.40
N GLY A 676 -14.44 12.47 26.21
CA GLY A 676 -13.54 13.62 26.09
C GLY A 676 -12.85 13.69 24.73
N THR A 677 -12.48 12.54 24.17
CA THR A 677 -11.91 12.44 22.82
C THR A 677 -12.94 12.78 21.74
N VAL A 678 -14.20 12.34 21.87
CA VAL A 678 -15.29 12.71 20.95
C VAL A 678 -15.57 14.21 21.02
N TYR A 679 -15.72 14.79 22.21
CA TYR A 679 -15.92 16.23 22.36
C TYR A 679 -14.76 17.04 21.79
N ALA A 680 -13.51 16.57 21.94
CA ALA A 680 -12.35 17.21 21.31
C ALA A 680 -12.41 17.15 19.77
N LYS A 681 -12.85 16.03 19.18
CA LYS A 681 -13.08 15.89 17.73
C LYS A 681 -14.22 16.81 17.24
N MET A 682 -15.26 17.01 18.04
CA MET A 682 -16.36 17.95 17.78
C MET A 682 -15.99 19.42 18.09
N LYS A 683 -14.73 19.71 18.47
CA LYS A 683 -14.25 21.04 18.90
C LYS A 683 -14.95 21.60 20.15
N GLN A 684 -15.67 20.78 20.93
CA GLN A 684 -16.28 21.15 22.21
C GLN A 684 -15.25 21.03 23.35
N LEU A 685 -14.21 21.86 23.33
CA LEU A 685 -13.03 21.73 24.19
C LEU A 685 -13.34 21.84 25.71
N ASN A 686 -14.40 22.57 26.09
CA ASN A 686 -14.83 22.69 27.49
C ASN A 686 -15.39 21.37 28.02
N LYS A 687 -16.27 20.72 27.24
CA LYS A 687 -16.80 19.39 27.58
C LYS A 687 -15.70 18.32 27.52
N ALA A 688 -14.79 18.44 26.56
CA ALA A 688 -13.64 17.54 26.48
C ALA A 688 -12.77 17.62 27.75
N TRP A 689 -12.48 18.84 28.21
CA TRP A 689 -11.72 19.08 29.41
C TRP A 689 -12.40 18.52 30.66
N SER A 690 -13.69 18.83 30.85
CA SER A 690 -14.44 18.36 32.02
C SER A 690 -14.54 16.83 32.07
N SER A 691 -14.75 16.17 30.93
CA SER A 691 -14.75 14.70 30.87
C SER A 691 -13.39 14.10 31.25
N GLN A 692 -12.28 14.62 30.71
CA GLN A 692 -10.95 14.10 31.03
C GLN A 692 -10.58 14.33 32.51
N TRP A 693 -10.93 15.49 33.07
CA TRP A 693 -10.64 15.80 34.47
C TRP A 693 -11.47 14.96 35.44
N ARG A 694 -12.76 14.79 35.16
CA ARG A 694 -13.64 13.92 35.96
C ARG A 694 -13.17 12.46 35.92
N GLY A 695 -12.64 11.99 34.79
CA GLY A 695 -12.06 10.65 34.69
C GLY A 695 -10.82 10.46 35.56
N LEU A 696 -9.94 11.46 35.66
CA LEU A 696 -8.81 11.44 36.59
C LEU A 696 -9.28 11.39 38.04
N GLN A 697 -10.25 12.22 38.43
CA GLN A 697 -10.78 12.23 39.81
C GLN A 697 -11.32 10.86 40.26
N ILE A 698 -11.97 10.13 39.34
CA ILE A 698 -12.44 8.77 39.60
C ILE A 698 -11.24 7.83 39.87
N LEU A 699 -10.20 7.86 39.03
CA LEU A 699 -8.99 7.06 39.24
C LEU A 699 -8.30 7.38 40.58
N ASP A 700 -8.29 8.66 40.96
CA ASP A 700 -7.68 9.14 42.20
C ASP A 700 -8.43 8.62 43.43
N SER A 701 -9.76 8.69 43.41
CA SER A 701 -10.62 8.17 44.49
C SER A 701 -10.50 6.65 44.69
N MET A 702 -9.99 5.92 43.68
CA MET A 702 -9.84 4.46 43.69
C MET A 702 -8.41 4.00 44.01
N GLY A 703 -7.48 4.91 44.28
CA GLY A 703 -6.10 4.56 44.59
C GLY A 703 -5.28 4.06 43.39
N TYR A 704 -5.72 4.29 42.15
CA TYR A 704 -4.95 3.96 40.93
C TYR A 704 -3.85 5.00 40.67
N VAL A 705 -2.97 5.21 41.66
CA VAL A 705 -2.00 6.31 41.66
C VAL A 705 -0.92 6.11 40.58
N ASP A 706 -0.36 4.90 40.45
CA ASP A 706 0.72 4.56 39.52
C ASP A 706 0.25 3.69 38.34
N SER A 707 -0.82 4.15 37.71
CA SER A 707 -1.52 3.41 36.68
C SER A 707 -1.21 3.97 35.30
N HIS A 708 -0.81 3.11 34.34
CA HIS A 708 -0.66 3.46 32.92
C HIS A 708 -1.88 4.21 32.36
N TRP A 709 -3.06 3.91 32.91
CA TRP A 709 -4.31 4.55 32.55
C TRP A 709 -4.29 6.07 32.75
N ARG A 710 -3.62 6.60 33.78
CA ARG A 710 -3.46 8.06 34.00
C ARG A 710 -2.67 8.72 32.88
N ALA A 711 -1.69 8.02 32.30
CA ALA A 711 -0.89 8.52 31.20
C ALA A 711 -1.76 8.89 29.98
N LEU A 712 -2.81 8.11 29.71
CA LEU A 712 -3.79 8.37 28.63
C LEU A 712 -4.57 9.68 28.87
N PHE A 713 -5.03 9.92 30.10
CA PHE A 713 -5.73 11.17 30.44
C PHE A 713 -4.83 12.39 30.33
N TYR A 714 -3.61 12.32 30.89
CA TYR A 714 -2.66 13.41 30.78
C TYR A 714 -2.28 13.70 29.31
N ARG A 715 -2.14 12.67 28.48
CA ARG A 715 -1.91 12.85 27.04
C ARG A 715 -3.07 13.57 26.36
N SER A 716 -4.30 13.21 26.69
CA SER A 716 -5.51 13.83 26.13
C SER A 716 -5.73 15.25 26.64
N ILE A 717 -5.46 15.54 27.92
CA ILE A 717 -5.50 16.88 28.48
C ILE A 717 -4.41 17.76 27.86
N GLY A 718 -3.19 17.21 27.68
CA GLY A 718 -2.11 17.86 26.95
C GLY A 718 -2.53 18.25 25.54
N ARG A 719 -3.24 17.36 24.85
CA ARG A 719 -3.79 17.62 23.51
C ARG A 719 -4.91 18.67 23.52
N ILE A 720 -5.78 18.69 24.53
CA ILE A 720 -6.80 19.75 24.70
C ILE A 720 -6.13 21.10 25.00
N CYS A 721 -5.08 21.13 25.82
CA CYS A 721 -4.26 22.31 26.06
C CYS A 721 -3.63 22.83 24.77
N LEU A 722 -3.11 21.95 23.90
CA LEU A 722 -2.64 22.33 22.57
C LEU A 722 -3.75 22.95 21.72
N TYR A 723 -4.94 22.35 21.68
CA TYR A 723 -6.08 22.92 20.94
C TYR A 723 -6.55 24.27 21.49
N ARG A 724 -6.26 24.57 22.76
CA ARG A 724 -6.50 25.87 23.42
C ARG A 724 -5.31 26.83 23.34
N ASN A 725 -4.24 26.49 22.62
CA ASN A 725 -2.98 27.25 22.57
C ASN A 725 -2.30 27.46 23.95
N LYS A 726 -2.57 26.59 24.94
CA LYS A 726 -1.95 26.61 26.28
C LYS A 726 -0.75 25.66 26.34
N PHE A 727 0.34 26.06 25.67
CA PHE A 727 1.51 25.20 25.42
C PHE A 727 2.23 24.75 26.70
N ASP A 728 2.34 25.62 27.70
CA ASP A 728 3.09 25.30 28.93
C ASP A 728 2.36 24.27 29.77
N LYS A 729 1.03 24.36 29.81
CA LYS A 729 0.18 23.34 30.42
C LYS A 729 0.24 22.04 29.61
N ALA A 730 0.26 22.12 28.27
CA ALA A 730 0.37 20.94 27.42
C ALA A 730 1.66 20.16 27.66
N MET A 731 2.79 20.86 27.77
CA MET A 731 4.08 20.22 28.04
C MET A 731 4.10 19.53 29.40
N LYS A 732 3.64 20.21 30.46
CA LYS A 732 3.56 19.60 31.80
C LYS A 732 2.86 18.26 31.74
N PHE A 733 1.70 18.20 31.09
CA PHE A 733 0.95 16.95 30.95
C PHE A 733 1.63 15.89 30.09
N TYR A 734 2.36 16.25 29.02
CA TYR A 734 3.11 15.26 28.24
C TYR A 734 4.33 14.70 28.98
N ILE A 735 5.03 15.52 29.78
CA ILE A 735 6.12 15.05 30.64
C ILE A 735 5.55 14.12 31.72
N THR A 736 4.42 14.47 32.34
CA THR A 736 3.72 13.60 33.27
C THR A 736 3.28 12.29 32.60
N THR A 737 2.80 12.31 31.36
CA THR A 737 2.51 11.09 30.59
C THR A 737 3.75 10.19 30.50
N ILE A 738 4.92 10.73 30.12
CA ILE A 738 6.17 9.95 29.97
C ILE A 738 6.59 9.33 31.31
N TYR A 739 6.45 10.08 32.42
CA TYR A 739 6.74 9.60 33.77
C TYR A 739 5.97 8.31 34.12
N PHE A 740 4.68 8.23 33.76
CA PHE A 740 3.86 7.04 33.99
C PHE A 740 4.18 5.85 33.05
N TYR A 741 4.90 6.05 31.94
CA TYR A 741 5.18 4.99 30.97
C TYR A 741 6.48 4.22 31.24
N GLN A 742 7.46 4.75 31.99
CA GLN A 742 8.83 4.25 31.90
C GLN A 742 9.47 3.59 33.13
N HIS A 743 9.00 3.73 34.38
CA HIS A 743 9.56 3.10 35.62
C HIS A 743 11.11 3.06 35.81
N GLN A 744 11.92 3.67 34.93
CA GLN A 744 13.39 3.72 34.93
C GLN A 744 13.87 5.13 34.61
N TYR A 745 13.43 6.07 35.44
CA TYR A 745 13.64 7.51 35.29
C TYR A 745 15.12 7.92 35.37
N ASN A 746 15.89 7.30 36.27
CA ASN A 746 17.25 7.77 36.59
C ASN A 746 18.26 7.47 35.48
N GLU A 747 18.20 6.31 34.83
CA GLU A 747 19.12 5.98 33.74
C GLU A 747 18.84 6.81 32.49
N ALA A 748 17.56 6.95 32.12
CA ALA A 748 17.18 7.77 30.97
C ALA A 748 17.53 9.26 31.17
N LEU A 749 17.34 9.80 32.37
CA LEU A 749 17.73 11.17 32.72
C LEU A 749 19.26 11.34 32.76
N LEU A 750 20.00 10.37 33.30
CA LEU A 750 21.46 10.39 33.34
C LEU A 750 22.06 10.39 31.93
N TYR A 751 21.60 9.51 31.04
CA TYR A 751 22.06 9.48 29.65
C TYR A 751 21.69 10.75 28.88
N HIS A 752 20.55 11.38 29.19
CA HIS A 752 20.15 12.64 28.55
C HIS A 752 20.94 13.84 29.07
N LEU A 753 21.26 13.90 30.37
CA LEU A 753 22.08 14.94 30.98
C LEU A 753 23.54 14.82 30.54
N GLN A 754 24.10 13.60 30.50
CA GLN A 754 25.44 13.35 29.98
C GLN A 754 25.55 13.70 28.49
N ALA A 755 24.53 13.35 27.69
CA ALA A 755 24.47 13.75 26.28
C ALA A 755 24.33 15.27 26.10
N LEU A 756 23.65 15.97 27.01
CA LEU A 756 23.52 17.43 27.00
C LEU A 756 24.85 18.12 27.37
N GLU A 757 25.55 17.61 28.38
CA GLU A 757 26.83 18.14 28.86
C GLU A 757 27.95 17.97 27.82
N ILE A 758 28.01 16.79 27.18
CA ILE A 758 28.91 16.53 26.04
C ILE A 758 28.56 17.49 24.88
N ARG A 759 27.28 17.70 24.58
CA ARG A 759 26.87 18.59 23.48
C ARG A 759 27.12 20.07 23.78
N GLN A 760 26.96 20.53 25.02
CA GLN A 760 27.30 21.90 25.44
C GLN A 760 28.80 22.17 25.41
N LYS A 761 29.62 21.14 25.67
CA LYS A 761 31.09 21.25 25.65
C LYS A 761 31.67 21.31 24.24
N TYR A 762 31.02 20.68 23.26
CA TYR A 762 31.54 20.55 21.88
C TYR A 762 30.74 21.30 20.80
N LEU A 763 29.58 21.88 21.13
CA LEU A 763 28.77 22.67 20.20
C LEU A 763 28.55 24.09 20.73
N VAL A 764 28.60 25.07 19.82
CA VAL A 764 28.40 26.51 20.12
C VAL A 764 27.05 26.72 20.82
N PRO A 765 26.91 27.63 21.81
CA PRO A 765 25.69 27.78 22.64
C PRO A 765 24.33 27.96 21.92
N ASN A 766 24.33 28.13 20.60
CA ASN A 766 23.13 28.28 19.74
C ASN A 766 22.97 27.17 18.69
N ASN A 767 23.64 26.02 18.85
CA ASN A 767 23.52 24.90 17.92
C ASN A 767 22.15 24.19 18.05
N HIS A 768 21.49 23.99 16.92
CA HIS A 768 20.12 23.46 16.79
C HIS A 768 19.96 22.03 17.32
N GLU A 769 21.06 21.26 17.41
CA GLU A 769 21.09 19.91 17.98
C GLU A 769 21.03 19.90 19.52
N ILE A 770 21.54 20.95 20.18
CA ILE A 770 21.24 21.24 21.61
C ILE A 770 19.75 21.60 21.73
N GLY A 771 19.23 22.30 20.73
CA GLY A 771 17.81 22.66 20.51
C GLY A 771 16.81 21.49 20.43
N TRP A 772 17.25 20.29 20.08
CA TRP A 772 16.36 19.11 19.99
C TRP A 772 16.19 18.41 21.34
N SER A 773 17.22 18.41 22.18
CA SER A 773 17.12 18.07 23.60
C SER A 773 16.29 19.12 24.38
N LEU A 774 16.19 20.34 23.84
CA LEU A 774 15.29 21.43 24.27
C LEU A 774 13.84 21.29 23.78
N HIS A 775 13.32 20.08 23.50
CA HIS A 775 11.87 19.93 23.42
C HIS A 775 11.20 20.27 24.76
N VAL A 776 11.88 20.06 25.90
CA VAL A 776 11.51 20.54 27.24
C VAL A 776 11.78 22.06 27.41
N GLY A 777 12.77 22.61 26.71
CA GLY A 777 13.10 24.04 26.73
C GLY A 777 12.12 24.96 25.99
N LYS A 778 11.36 24.42 25.03
CA LYS A 778 10.36 25.19 24.27
C LYS A 778 9.20 25.74 25.11
N THR A 779 9.03 25.24 26.33
CA THR A 779 8.06 25.74 27.32
C THR A 779 8.69 26.72 28.31
N TYR A 780 10.00 26.65 28.55
CA TYR A 780 10.69 27.67 29.33
C TYR A 780 10.84 28.99 28.56
N TYR A 781 11.11 28.96 27.24
CA TYR A 781 11.17 30.16 26.38
C TYR A 781 9.85 30.93 26.25
N LYS A 782 8.71 30.35 26.64
CA LYS A 782 7.40 31.05 26.64
C LYS A 782 7.05 31.65 28.01
N ILE A 783 7.86 31.38 29.03
CA ILE A 783 7.69 31.88 30.40
C ILE A 783 8.68 33.02 30.72
N SER A 784 9.82 33.11 30.01
CA SER A 784 10.65 34.34 29.91
C SER A 784 10.17 35.22 28.76
#